data_AF-A0A963Y4S9-F1
#
_entry.id   AF-A0A963Y4S9-F1
#
_cell.length_a   1.000
_cell.length_b   1.000
_cell.length_c   1.000
_cell.angle_alpha   90.00
_cell.angle_beta   90.00
_cell.angle_gamma   90.00
#
_symmetry.space_group_name_H-M   'P 1'
#
loop_
_entity.id
_entity.type
_entity.pdbx_description
1 polymer ?
#
loop_
_entity_poly.entity_id
_entity_poly.type
_entity_poly.pdbx_seq_one_letter_code
_entity_poly.pdbx_strand_id
1 'polypeptide(L)'
;MSGGSKEQTVGYRYALGMHLALCHGPIDAIREILVDRRTAWSVLTGSGTDGGGAAIEVRVGAVAGMTASPALAGDLGASLTFPGTLAGIRIGRDYRLRLANGTDQTVTLRGVAFDAVTGRTRWTVLPEALSFAAQTVTVFEATLAASSAGAGGGRIRIDKPDLFGGESREGGIRGDVDVLMGGPAQGANDYLAARMGGAVPAWRGLCSLVLRQVYLGNNPYLKPWAVRVTRVLTGEAGVLQWYPEKAAIVPEANISDAAIFIALDVSGSMSGSRMAAQKAGVAALLREIAASVDPDRPNDIRIVLWSAGVVGAIERRNMGPADYAALEAWMLALSNATSGGTSFDAAFAQAGAFFGGGGSKRRIVIFLTDGEPSPASSVDAALGLIRALPPSDIFGFNIALADTSATARIDNTPVDGVPVIPPGNSQALVASLRGAFGNGPDMNPAHIIRECLTNRDWGLGYSGAEIGPSFSAAAGALYTEGFGLSLIWQQDGSIEEFIGSVLDHIDATLFIDRRTGLWELKLIRADYVPSTLPLFDETNVVDWGRLGRRAPGDLVNSVTVRFTDAWTDDTGAVSVTDTARVQAMGEVLATTLDYPGIRYQGLAVRVAERDLRALSAPLLTGEIVVNREGASLGPGDVIRLRSARLGLEDVVMRLSEIGQGDGRDNGIRLKLVEDVFALGATAIAGGRRPSGGTVTQPPRALTRRMAAEAPYWLLVRELGHAEADRVLADDPDAGTLVASGERPSADALAAQLWIDPGTGPAQEGLVAFAPTAMLAADVTDHPEDRVLPVTGWRDIGEVDIGTLAYFGGELIRIDGITEDTITVGRGCLDSVPRAHAAGTPVIFFDEGARISEGQYAAGETLSVRLLPETGPGTLAFALAPEDTVTMDRRAIRPLPPGRVQGNGSYVPDVDALVTGNLVLTWAHRDRLTQTSPVIVDHTGASIGPEPGVSTVIEVRWVDPDTGMAILPAGIVIDAGTTTSWTLAPEAIPELGAPDRTSEIDLAVRSRRLVAGSWVTDREARWFRLTSPFAAGWDRGWGFLWGS
;
A
#
# COMPACT_ATOMS: atom_id res chain seq x y z
N MET A 1 6.92 -6.22 -67.20
CA MET A 1 6.17 -7.30 -66.52
C MET A 1 6.04 -6.93 -65.05
N SER A 2 4.85 -6.53 -64.61
CA SER A 2 4.56 -6.24 -63.20
C SER A 2 4.43 -7.56 -62.45
N GLY A 3 5.36 -7.85 -61.54
CA GLY A 3 5.25 -9.00 -60.65
C GLY A 3 4.09 -8.80 -59.69
N GLY A 4 3.03 -9.60 -59.83
CA GLY A 4 1.93 -9.63 -58.88
C GLY A 4 2.44 -10.15 -57.53
N SER A 5 2.32 -9.34 -56.48
CA SER A 5 2.57 -9.77 -55.11
C SER A 5 1.58 -10.88 -54.76
N LYS A 6 2.07 -12.09 -54.47
CA LYS A 6 1.26 -13.14 -53.85
C LYS A 6 0.90 -12.68 -52.45
N GLU A 7 -0.39 -12.69 -52.10
CA GLU A 7 -0.83 -12.51 -50.72
C GLU A 7 -0.17 -13.60 -49.85
N GLN A 8 0.63 -13.16 -48.87
CA GLN A 8 1.26 -14.05 -47.90
C GLN A 8 0.41 -14.03 -46.63
N THR A 9 -0.08 -15.20 -46.20
CA THR A 9 -0.71 -15.34 -44.89
C THR A 9 0.33 -15.11 -43.80
N VAL A 10 0.21 -14.00 -43.09
CA VAL A 10 1.10 -13.59 -42.00
C VAL A 10 0.71 -14.20 -40.64
N GLY A 11 -0.49 -14.76 -40.52
CA GLY A 11 -0.99 -15.42 -39.30
C GLY A 11 -2.49 -15.73 -39.38
N TYR A 12 -3.02 -16.41 -38.36
CA TYR A 12 -4.45 -16.74 -38.24
C TYR A 12 -5.07 -16.01 -37.03
N ARG A 13 -6.35 -15.64 -37.15
CA ARG A 13 -7.17 -15.13 -36.05
C ARG A 13 -8.14 -16.22 -35.61
N TYR A 14 -8.19 -16.52 -34.32
CA TYR A 14 -9.03 -17.58 -33.78
C TYR A 14 -10.28 -16.98 -33.13
N ALA A 15 -11.44 -17.60 -33.40
CA ALA A 15 -12.71 -17.25 -32.78
C ALA A 15 -13.41 -18.51 -32.27
N LEU A 16 -14.09 -18.41 -31.13
CA LEU A 16 -14.70 -19.54 -30.45
C LEU A 16 -16.17 -19.30 -30.13
N GLY A 17 -17.00 -20.27 -30.51
CA GLY A 17 -18.35 -20.42 -29.99
C GLY A 17 -18.38 -21.50 -28.93
N MET A 18 -18.82 -21.19 -27.71
CA MET A 18 -18.77 -22.13 -26.58
C MET A 18 -19.88 -21.83 -25.56
N HIS A 19 -20.41 -22.88 -24.92
CA HIS A 19 -21.27 -22.77 -23.74
C HIS A 19 -20.51 -23.27 -22.52
N LEU A 20 -20.24 -22.38 -21.57
CA LEU A 20 -19.49 -22.64 -20.34
C LEU A 20 -20.45 -22.69 -19.15
N ALA A 21 -20.61 -23.85 -18.54
CA ALA A 21 -21.30 -23.99 -17.25
C ALA A 21 -20.37 -23.50 -16.12
N LEU A 22 -20.88 -22.64 -15.23
CA LEU A 22 -20.10 -22.06 -14.14
C LEU A 22 -20.44 -22.71 -12.79
N CYS A 23 -21.70 -22.63 -12.37
CA CYS A 23 -22.17 -23.12 -11.08
C CYS A 23 -23.69 -23.29 -11.07
N HIS A 24 -24.22 -23.88 -10.01
CA HIS A 24 -25.66 -23.91 -9.76
C HIS A 24 -26.19 -22.48 -9.59
N GLY A 25 -27.18 -22.13 -10.40
CA GLY A 25 -27.86 -20.83 -10.37
C GLY A 25 -29.30 -20.95 -9.85
N PRO A 26 -29.97 -19.82 -9.62
CA PRO A 26 -29.46 -18.47 -9.82
C PRO A 26 -28.44 -18.01 -8.78
N ILE A 27 -27.57 -17.11 -9.24
CA ILE A 27 -26.58 -16.39 -8.43
C ILE A 27 -26.97 -14.91 -8.37
N ASP A 28 -26.38 -14.14 -7.46
CA ASP A 28 -26.66 -12.70 -7.38
C ASP A 28 -26.10 -11.96 -8.60
N ALA A 29 -24.82 -12.20 -8.93
CA ALA A 29 -24.14 -11.51 -10.01
C ALA A 29 -22.87 -12.23 -10.49
N ILE A 30 -22.52 -12.04 -11.77
CA ILE A 30 -21.16 -12.25 -12.27
C ILE A 30 -20.39 -10.94 -12.13
N ARG A 31 -19.25 -10.98 -11.44
CA ARG A 31 -18.42 -9.80 -11.12
C ARG A 31 -17.31 -9.56 -12.12
N GLU A 32 -16.67 -10.63 -12.57
CA GLU A 32 -15.48 -10.56 -13.39
C GLU A 32 -15.32 -11.82 -14.24
N ILE A 33 -14.78 -11.63 -15.45
CA ILE A 33 -14.32 -12.67 -16.36
C ILE A 33 -12.85 -12.39 -16.64
N LEU A 34 -11.99 -13.30 -16.19
CA LEU A 34 -10.56 -13.31 -16.38
C LEU A 34 -10.21 -14.30 -17.48
N VAL A 35 -9.24 -13.93 -18.33
CA VAL A 35 -8.61 -14.85 -19.27
C VAL A 35 -7.10 -14.75 -19.11
N ASP A 36 -6.46 -15.87 -18.79
CA ASP A 36 -5.02 -15.95 -18.46
C ASP A 36 -4.63 -15.00 -17.31
N ARG A 37 -5.48 -14.95 -16.27
CA ARG A 37 -5.38 -14.04 -15.11
C ARG A 37 -5.43 -12.53 -15.46
N ARG A 38 -5.91 -12.16 -16.66
CA ARG A 38 -6.14 -10.77 -17.05
C ARG A 38 -7.63 -10.49 -17.17
N THR A 39 -8.08 -9.35 -16.65
CA THR A 39 -9.48 -8.93 -16.71
C THR A 39 -9.90 -8.67 -18.16
N ALA A 40 -10.69 -9.61 -18.72
CA ALA A 40 -11.30 -9.45 -20.03
C ALA A 40 -12.59 -8.62 -19.92
N TRP A 41 -13.33 -8.83 -18.84
CA TRP A 41 -14.54 -8.09 -18.51
C TRP A 41 -14.72 -8.06 -17.00
N SER A 42 -15.07 -6.92 -16.43
CA SER A 42 -15.51 -6.85 -15.04
C SER A 42 -16.55 -5.76 -14.88
N VAL A 43 -17.30 -5.86 -13.79
CA VAL A 43 -18.25 -4.85 -13.36
C VAL A 43 -17.55 -3.55 -12.92
N LEU A 44 -16.25 -3.61 -12.59
CA LEU A 44 -15.39 -2.47 -12.19
C LEU A 44 -14.64 -1.81 -13.37
N THR A 45 -14.45 -2.53 -14.48
CA THR A 45 -13.87 -1.98 -15.71
C THR A 45 -14.98 -1.51 -16.64
N GLY A 46 -15.78 -0.55 -16.17
CA GLY A 46 -16.54 0.35 -17.03
C GLY A 46 -15.66 1.44 -17.64
N SER A 47 -14.35 1.44 -17.37
CA SER A 47 -13.46 2.45 -17.88
C SER A 47 -12.03 2.00 -18.20
N GLY A 48 -11.61 2.39 -19.39
CA GLY A 48 -10.32 2.07 -19.98
C GLY A 48 -10.43 2.16 -21.50
N THR A 49 -10.63 3.37 -22.02
CA THR A 49 -9.85 3.81 -23.19
C THR A 49 -8.41 3.89 -22.69
N ASP A 50 -7.49 3.02 -23.07
CA ASP A 50 -6.91 3.05 -24.41
C ASP A 50 -7.14 1.80 -25.24
N GLY A 51 -7.91 2.07 -26.28
CA GLY A 51 -8.28 1.22 -27.38
C GLY A 51 -9.32 2.05 -28.09
N GLY A 52 -8.85 3.05 -28.84
CA GLY A 52 -9.67 3.78 -29.79
C GLY A 52 -10.20 2.81 -30.84
N GLY A 53 -11.18 1.98 -30.47
CA GLY A 53 -12.20 1.58 -31.39
C GLY A 53 -13.04 2.82 -31.60
N ALA A 54 -12.69 3.63 -32.60
CA ALA A 54 -13.71 4.41 -33.27
C ALA A 54 -14.91 3.46 -33.40
N ALA A 55 -16.08 3.85 -32.89
CA ALA A 55 -17.30 3.32 -33.45
C ALA A 55 -17.06 3.34 -34.96
N ILE A 56 -17.12 2.19 -35.64
CA ILE A 56 -17.16 2.23 -37.09
C ILE A 56 -18.48 2.94 -37.37
N GLU A 57 -18.42 4.27 -37.42
CA GLU A 57 -19.48 5.15 -37.79
C GLU A 57 -19.71 4.83 -39.26
N VAL A 58 -20.58 3.87 -39.53
CA VAL A 58 -21.13 3.73 -40.87
C VAL A 58 -22.03 4.93 -41.06
N ARG A 59 -21.44 6.01 -41.58
CA ARG A 59 -22.17 7.19 -42.00
C ARG A 59 -23.14 6.74 -43.09
N VAL A 60 -24.43 6.79 -42.78
CA VAL A 60 -25.48 6.44 -43.74
C VAL A 60 -25.61 7.56 -44.78
N GLY A 61 -25.49 8.81 -44.35
CA GLY A 61 -25.48 9.98 -45.24
C GLY A 61 -25.74 11.29 -44.51
N ALA A 62 -25.78 12.40 -45.24
CA ALA A 62 -26.22 13.69 -44.72
C ALA A 62 -27.45 14.17 -45.49
N VAL A 63 -28.42 14.69 -44.74
CA VAL A 63 -29.72 15.12 -45.26
C VAL A 63 -29.88 16.60 -44.95
N ALA A 64 -30.03 17.42 -45.99
CA ALA A 64 -30.30 18.85 -45.84
C ALA A 64 -31.80 19.10 -45.63
N GLY A 65 -32.14 19.94 -44.65
CA GLY A 65 -33.52 20.36 -44.39
C GLY A 65 -34.38 19.31 -43.66
N MET A 66 -33.76 18.47 -42.82
CA MET A 66 -34.47 17.54 -41.94
C MET A 66 -35.08 18.30 -40.75
N THR A 67 -36.33 17.96 -40.41
CA THR A 67 -37.14 18.57 -39.35
C THR A 67 -37.69 17.49 -38.42
N ALA A 68 -37.80 17.77 -37.12
CA ALA A 68 -38.46 16.87 -36.15
C ALA A 68 -39.62 17.58 -35.45
N SER A 69 -40.79 16.94 -35.47
CA SER A 69 -41.96 17.35 -34.71
C SER A 69 -42.29 16.29 -33.65
N PRO A 70 -42.57 16.70 -32.40
CA PRO A 70 -42.91 15.76 -31.32
C PRO A 70 -44.24 15.04 -31.61
N ALA A 71 -44.44 13.89 -30.98
CA ALA A 71 -45.66 13.10 -31.10
C ALA A 71 -46.87 13.84 -30.46
N LEU A 72 -48.05 13.75 -31.08
CA LEU A 72 -49.31 14.16 -30.45
C LEU A 72 -49.92 12.99 -29.67
N ALA A 73 -50.88 13.28 -28.79
CA ALA A 73 -51.55 12.26 -27.98
C ALA A 73 -52.23 11.20 -28.88
N GLY A 74 -51.74 9.96 -28.80
CA GLY A 74 -52.22 8.82 -29.61
C GLY A 74 -51.31 8.44 -30.79
N ASP A 75 -50.25 9.22 -31.08
CA ASP A 75 -49.25 8.88 -32.09
C ASP A 75 -48.27 7.80 -31.58
N LEU A 76 -47.69 7.04 -32.51
CA LEU A 76 -46.76 5.94 -32.20
C LEU A 76 -45.28 6.37 -32.14
N GLY A 77 -44.99 7.68 -32.15
CA GLY A 77 -43.64 8.25 -32.16
C GLY A 77 -43.58 9.67 -32.73
N ALA A 78 -42.45 10.36 -32.51
CA ALA A 78 -42.16 11.66 -33.13
C ALA A 78 -41.94 11.52 -34.65
N SER A 79 -42.20 12.60 -35.40
CA SER A 79 -42.14 12.61 -36.87
C SER A 79 -40.93 13.39 -37.37
N LEU A 80 -40.03 12.72 -38.07
CA LEU A 80 -38.88 13.31 -38.77
C LEU A 80 -39.20 13.43 -40.26
N THR A 81 -39.16 14.63 -40.83
CA THR A 81 -39.48 14.85 -42.25
C THR A 81 -38.33 15.54 -42.98
N PHE A 82 -38.00 15.05 -44.18
CA PHE A 82 -36.92 15.59 -45.02
C PHE A 82 -37.15 15.36 -46.53
N PRO A 83 -36.51 16.15 -47.42
CA PRO A 83 -36.58 15.94 -48.86
C PRO A 83 -35.74 14.74 -49.33
N GLY A 84 -36.21 14.02 -50.36
CA GLY A 84 -35.52 12.87 -50.93
C GLY A 84 -35.64 11.59 -50.09
N THR A 85 -34.82 10.58 -50.39
CA THR A 85 -34.76 9.31 -49.68
C THR A 85 -33.34 9.08 -49.13
N LEU A 86 -33.22 8.27 -48.07
CA LEU A 86 -31.93 7.89 -47.48
C LEU A 86 -31.78 6.37 -47.56
N ALA A 87 -30.82 5.91 -48.37
CA ALA A 87 -30.55 4.48 -48.54
C ALA A 87 -29.82 3.90 -47.32
N GLY A 88 -29.97 2.60 -47.06
CA GLY A 88 -29.27 1.90 -45.97
C GLY A 88 -29.97 1.86 -44.61
N ILE A 89 -31.23 2.32 -44.54
CA ILE A 89 -31.99 2.44 -43.28
C ILE A 89 -32.90 1.21 -43.06
N ARG A 90 -33.05 0.76 -41.80
CA ARG A 90 -33.83 -0.42 -41.37
C ARG A 90 -34.75 -0.08 -40.21
N ILE A 91 -36.01 -0.49 -40.29
CA ILE A 91 -37.00 -0.32 -39.21
C ILE A 91 -36.58 -1.18 -37.99
N GLY A 92 -36.82 -0.68 -36.78
CA GLY A 92 -36.48 -1.33 -35.51
C GLY A 92 -35.01 -1.13 -35.08
N ARG A 93 -34.27 -0.25 -35.76
CA ARG A 93 -32.87 0.07 -35.43
C ARG A 93 -32.73 1.47 -34.87
N ASP A 94 -31.69 1.63 -34.05
CA ASP A 94 -31.29 2.92 -33.54
C ASP A 94 -30.37 3.62 -34.54
N TYR A 95 -30.56 4.92 -34.68
CA TYR A 95 -29.78 5.80 -35.52
C TYR A 95 -29.35 7.01 -34.71
N ARG A 96 -28.12 7.47 -34.94
CA ARG A 96 -27.64 8.70 -34.33
C ARG A 96 -27.70 9.83 -35.36
N LEU A 97 -28.32 10.92 -34.99
CA LEU A 97 -28.53 12.12 -35.79
C LEU A 97 -27.62 13.23 -35.28
N ARG A 98 -26.62 13.60 -36.05
CA ARG A 98 -25.77 14.76 -35.77
C ARG A 98 -26.39 16.01 -36.37
N LEU A 99 -26.83 16.92 -35.51
CA LEU A 99 -27.41 18.21 -35.87
C LEU A 99 -26.32 19.21 -36.28
N ALA A 100 -26.70 20.29 -36.97
CA ALA A 100 -25.75 21.27 -37.50
C ALA A 100 -24.98 22.05 -36.41
N ASN A 101 -25.52 22.09 -35.19
CA ASN A 101 -24.89 22.69 -34.02
C ASN A 101 -23.88 21.74 -33.31
N GLY A 102 -23.62 20.55 -33.88
CA GLY A 102 -22.70 19.57 -33.32
C GLY A 102 -23.29 18.67 -32.23
N THR A 103 -24.58 18.81 -31.89
CA THR A 103 -25.25 17.91 -30.94
C THR A 103 -25.75 16.64 -31.61
N ASP A 104 -25.63 15.51 -30.91
CA ASP A 104 -26.08 14.21 -31.40
C ASP A 104 -27.40 13.81 -30.71
N GLN A 105 -28.36 13.30 -31.48
CA GLN A 105 -29.65 12.77 -30.99
C GLN A 105 -29.76 11.29 -31.39
N THR A 106 -30.05 10.40 -30.46
CA THR A 106 -30.28 8.98 -30.78
C THR A 106 -31.77 8.74 -30.96
N VAL A 107 -32.13 8.10 -32.07
CA VAL A 107 -33.53 7.83 -32.42
C VAL A 107 -33.73 6.37 -32.80
N THR A 108 -34.78 5.74 -32.29
CA THR A 108 -35.20 4.41 -32.73
C THR A 108 -36.18 4.53 -33.88
N LEU A 109 -35.88 3.95 -35.04
CA LEU A 109 -36.75 4.01 -36.20
C LEU A 109 -37.91 3.03 -36.10
N ARG A 110 -39.15 3.54 -36.07
CA ARG A 110 -40.39 2.74 -35.95
C ARG A 110 -41.13 2.59 -37.28
N GLY A 111 -40.95 3.52 -38.22
CA GLY A 111 -41.56 3.46 -39.55
C GLY A 111 -40.98 4.48 -40.53
N VAL A 112 -41.11 4.21 -41.83
CA VAL A 112 -40.68 5.08 -42.93
C VAL A 112 -41.78 5.16 -43.98
N ALA A 113 -42.14 6.36 -44.41
CA ALA A 113 -43.07 6.60 -45.51
C ALA A 113 -42.47 7.64 -46.48
N PHE A 114 -42.52 7.36 -47.78
CA PHE A 114 -42.08 8.28 -48.83
C PHE A 114 -43.25 8.69 -49.70
N ASP A 115 -43.44 10.00 -49.87
CA ASP A 115 -44.43 10.57 -50.79
C ASP A 115 -43.74 10.99 -52.09
N ALA A 116 -44.05 10.26 -53.17
CA ALA A 116 -43.46 10.47 -54.48
C ALA A 116 -43.95 11.75 -55.19
N VAL A 117 -45.09 12.32 -54.79
CA VAL A 117 -45.63 13.56 -55.38
C VAL A 117 -44.94 14.79 -54.79
N THR A 118 -44.75 14.80 -53.46
CA THR A 118 -44.08 15.90 -52.76
C THR A 118 -42.57 15.73 -52.66
N GLY A 119 -42.05 14.53 -52.94
CA GLY A 119 -40.63 14.21 -52.89
C GLY A 119 -40.05 14.21 -51.47
N ARG A 120 -40.86 13.96 -50.44
CA ARG A 120 -40.44 13.99 -49.03
C ARG A 120 -40.59 12.62 -48.36
N THR A 121 -39.62 12.28 -47.53
CA THR A 121 -39.65 11.12 -46.65
C THR A 121 -40.03 11.55 -45.23
N ARG A 122 -40.89 10.76 -44.59
CA ARG A 122 -41.24 10.84 -43.17
C ARG A 122 -40.78 9.60 -42.44
N TRP A 123 -40.09 9.77 -41.32
CA TRP A 123 -39.76 8.71 -40.37
C TRP A 123 -40.57 8.89 -39.09
N THR A 124 -41.08 7.80 -38.55
CA THR A 124 -41.65 7.74 -37.20
C THR A 124 -40.59 7.20 -36.26
N VAL A 125 -40.27 7.92 -35.18
CA VAL A 125 -39.14 7.59 -34.30
C VAL A 125 -39.44 7.77 -32.80
N LEU A 126 -38.65 7.13 -31.95
CA LEU A 126 -38.59 7.41 -30.51
C LEU A 126 -37.25 8.10 -30.17
N PRO A 127 -37.18 8.96 -29.13
CA PRO A 127 -38.25 9.31 -28.18
C PRO A 127 -39.34 10.21 -28.79
N GLU A 128 -40.56 10.13 -28.24
CA GLU A 128 -41.75 10.90 -28.67
C GLU A 128 -41.61 12.42 -28.51
N ALA A 129 -40.71 12.85 -27.63
CA ALA A 129 -40.44 14.26 -27.36
C ALA A 129 -39.44 14.91 -28.34
N LEU A 130 -38.91 14.17 -29.32
CA LEU A 130 -37.89 14.69 -30.25
C LEU A 130 -38.41 15.89 -31.06
N SER A 131 -37.71 17.02 -30.99
CA SER A 131 -38.05 18.21 -31.76
C SER A 131 -36.81 19.02 -32.16
N PHE A 132 -36.76 19.47 -33.41
CA PHE A 132 -35.79 20.44 -33.91
C PHE A 132 -36.25 21.06 -35.24
N ALA A 133 -35.87 22.32 -35.46
CA ALA A 133 -36.14 23.06 -36.69
C ALA A 133 -35.33 22.54 -37.90
N ALA A 134 -35.74 22.93 -39.11
CA ALA A 134 -35.16 22.44 -40.36
C ALA A 134 -33.66 22.74 -40.44
N GLN A 135 -32.85 21.69 -40.54
CA GLN A 135 -31.39 21.81 -40.58
C GLN A 135 -30.74 20.66 -41.34
N THR A 136 -29.44 20.77 -41.60
CA THR A 136 -28.65 19.65 -42.14
C THR A 136 -28.33 18.67 -41.01
N VAL A 137 -28.71 17.41 -41.20
CA VAL A 137 -28.50 16.34 -40.22
C VAL A 137 -27.67 15.24 -40.86
N THR A 138 -26.58 14.84 -40.20
CA THR A 138 -25.80 13.67 -40.62
C THR A 138 -26.26 12.44 -39.84
N VAL A 139 -26.61 11.37 -40.55
CA VAL A 139 -27.17 10.14 -39.97
C VAL A 139 -26.11 9.04 -39.94
N PHE A 140 -26.01 8.37 -38.79
CA PHE A 140 -25.11 7.24 -38.55
C PHE A 140 -25.92 6.03 -38.09
N GLU A 141 -25.55 4.82 -38.53
CA GLU A 141 -26.06 3.59 -37.90
C GLU A 141 -25.58 3.57 -36.43
N ALA A 142 -26.51 3.47 -35.47
CA ALA A 142 -26.10 3.26 -34.09
C ALA A 142 -25.70 1.78 -33.95
N THR A 143 -24.40 1.51 -33.83
CA THR A 143 -23.96 0.24 -33.27
C THR A 143 -24.45 0.21 -31.84
N LEU A 144 -25.17 -0.86 -31.46
CA LEU A 144 -25.64 -1.08 -30.10
C LEU A 144 -24.48 -0.81 -29.14
N ALA A 145 -24.62 0.22 -28.31
CA ALA A 145 -23.85 0.30 -27.10
C ALA A 145 -24.05 -1.04 -26.38
N ALA A 146 -22.95 -1.66 -25.95
CA ALA A 146 -23.02 -2.78 -25.03
C ALA A 146 -23.93 -2.35 -23.87
N SER A 147 -25.07 -3.01 -23.70
CA SER A 147 -25.88 -2.80 -22.50
C SER A 147 -25.04 -3.25 -21.33
N SER A 148 -24.76 -2.34 -20.40
CA SER A 148 -24.12 -2.60 -19.10
C SER A 148 -25.03 -3.39 -18.13
N ALA A 149 -26.02 -4.13 -18.64
CA ALA A 149 -26.81 -5.06 -17.84
C ALA A 149 -26.03 -6.38 -17.65
N GLY A 150 -24.85 -6.30 -17.02
CA GLY A 150 -24.01 -7.45 -16.72
C GLY A 150 -24.35 -8.14 -15.39
N ALA A 151 -25.08 -7.45 -14.50
CA ALA A 151 -25.32 -7.95 -13.15
C ALA A 151 -26.53 -8.90 -13.02
N GLY A 152 -27.55 -8.80 -13.88
CA GLY A 152 -28.80 -9.59 -13.81
C GLY A 152 -28.97 -10.67 -14.88
N GLY A 153 -27.95 -10.90 -15.71
CA GLY A 153 -28.04 -11.71 -16.93
C GLY A 153 -28.38 -10.89 -18.17
N GLY A 154 -28.05 -11.41 -19.35
CA GLY A 154 -28.16 -10.69 -20.63
C GLY A 154 -26.89 -10.79 -21.48
N ARG A 155 -26.83 -10.03 -22.58
CA ARG A 155 -25.68 -10.02 -23.49
C ARG A 155 -24.67 -8.95 -23.08
N ILE A 156 -23.43 -9.37 -22.86
CA ILE A 156 -22.27 -8.48 -22.63
C ILE A 156 -21.35 -8.50 -23.86
N ARG A 157 -20.60 -7.42 -24.06
CA ARG A 157 -19.57 -7.30 -25.11
C ARG A 157 -18.21 -7.23 -24.44
N ILE A 158 -17.29 -8.10 -24.85
CA ILE A 158 -15.87 -7.98 -24.53
C ILE A 158 -15.18 -7.29 -25.71
N ASP A 159 -14.45 -6.20 -25.46
CA ASP A 159 -13.69 -5.48 -26.49
C ASP A 159 -12.30 -5.08 -25.95
N LYS A 160 -11.42 -6.08 -25.81
CA LYS A 160 -10.03 -5.94 -25.37
C LYS A 160 -9.11 -6.55 -26.44
N PRO A 161 -9.04 -5.96 -27.65
CA PRO A 161 -8.27 -6.54 -28.77
C PRO A 161 -6.77 -6.64 -28.49
N ASP A 162 -6.26 -5.88 -27.52
CA ASP A 162 -4.85 -5.86 -27.13
C ASP A 162 -4.58 -6.51 -25.77
N LEU A 163 -5.54 -7.30 -25.23
CA LEU A 163 -5.42 -7.92 -23.90
C LEU A 163 -4.10 -8.69 -23.71
N PHE A 164 -3.56 -9.27 -24.78
CA PHE A 164 -2.31 -10.02 -24.80
C PHE A 164 -1.21 -9.34 -25.64
N GLY A 165 -1.24 -8.01 -25.71
CA GLY A 165 -0.24 -7.19 -26.41
C GLY A 165 -0.54 -6.95 -27.89
N GLY A 166 -1.79 -7.15 -28.32
CA GLY A 166 -2.28 -6.75 -29.63
C GLY A 166 -1.70 -7.53 -30.80
N GLU A 167 -1.83 -6.99 -32.00
CA GLU A 167 -1.37 -7.66 -33.24
C GLU A 167 0.13 -7.93 -33.26
N SER A 168 0.93 -7.14 -32.53
CA SER A 168 2.38 -7.33 -32.40
C SER A 168 2.78 -8.48 -31.47
N ARG A 169 1.82 -9.08 -30.73
CA ARG A 169 2.05 -10.23 -29.85
C ARG A 169 0.97 -11.29 -30.07
N GLU A 170 0.10 -11.54 -29.08
CA GLU A 170 -0.87 -12.64 -29.12
C GLU A 170 -2.31 -12.19 -29.41
N GLY A 171 -2.53 -10.90 -29.70
CA GLY A 171 -3.86 -10.32 -29.91
C GLY A 171 -4.58 -10.02 -28.58
N GLY A 172 -5.86 -10.38 -28.52
CA GLY A 172 -6.74 -10.12 -27.38
C GLY A 172 -8.11 -10.74 -27.57
N ILE A 173 -9.12 -10.23 -26.85
CA ILE A 173 -10.47 -10.82 -26.81
C ILE A 173 -11.50 -9.83 -27.31
N ARG A 174 -12.33 -10.26 -28.27
CA ARG A 174 -13.38 -9.41 -28.84
C ARG A 174 -14.62 -10.20 -29.26
N GLY A 175 -15.77 -9.89 -28.71
CA GLY A 175 -17.04 -10.51 -29.13
C GLY A 175 -18.14 -10.42 -28.10
N ASP A 176 -19.30 -10.96 -28.46
CA ASP A 176 -20.48 -11.00 -27.61
C ASP A 176 -20.49 -12.28 -26.77
N VAL A 177 -20.81 -12.13 -25.48
CA VAL A 177 -21.01 -13.23 -24.53
C VAL A 177 -22.40 -13.07 -23.93
N ASP A 178 -23.24 -14.11 -23.97
CA ASP A 178 -24.51 -14.10 -23.25
C ASP A 178 -24.31 -14.71 -21.84
N VAL A 179 -24.74 -13.98 -20.82
CA VAL A 179 -24.78 -14.42 -19.42
C VAL A 179 -26.16 -14.98 -19.13
N LEU A 180 -26.21 -16.27 -18.79
CA LEU A 180 -27.41 -16.99 -18.38
C LEU A 180 -27.34 -17.22 -16.86
N MET A 181 -28.21 -16.57 -16.09
CA MET A 181 -28.20 -16.68 -14.63
C MET A 181 -28.84 -17.98 -14.11
N GLY A 182 -29.64 -18.67 -14.91
CA GLY A 182 -30.28 -19.93 -14.51
C GLY A 182 -31.60 -19.75 -13.75
N GLY A 183 -32.19 -18.54 -13.76
CA GLY A 183 -33.48 -18.29 -13.11
C GLY A 183 -34.65 -19.11 -13.72
N PRO A 184 -35.76 -19.29 -12.98
CA PRO A 184 -36.88 -20.13 -13.42
C PRO A 184 -37.59 -19.63 -14.69
N ALA A 185 -37.54 -18.32 -14.95
CA ALA A 185 -38.10 -17.69 -16.15
C ALA A 185 -37.15 -17.69 -17.36
N GLN A 186 -35.94 -18.24 -17.23
CA GLN A 186 -34.95 -18.24 -18.32
C GLN A 186 -35.48 -19.03 -19.53
N GLY A 187 -35.35 -18.41 -20.70
CA GLY A 187 -35.67 -19.00 -22.01
C GLY A 187 -34.44 -19.63 -22.68
N ALA A 188 -34.65 -20.31 -23.81
CA ALA A 188 -33.56 -20.86 -24.61
C ALA A 188 -32.71 -19.74 -25.23
N ASN A 189 -31.38 -19.90 -25.22
CA ASN A 189 -30.46 -18.94 -25.84
C ASN A 189 -30.61 -18.96 -27.37
N ASP A 190 -30.73 -17.78 -27.99
CA ASP A 190 -30.97 -17.59 -29.41
C ASP A 190 -29.81 -18.10 -30.29
N TYR A 191 -28.55 -17.92 -29.86
CA TYR A 191 -27.39 -18.38 -30.63
C TYR A 191 -27.22 -19.89 -30.58
N LEU A 192 -27.37 -20.50 -29.40
CA LEU A 192 -27.33 -21.96 -29.31
C LEU A 192 -28.47 -22.58 -30.12
N ALA A 193 -29.69 -22.05 -30.01
CA ALA A 193 -30.82 -22.51 -30.81
C ALA A 193 -30.54 -22.41 -32.32
N ALA A 194 -29.97 -21.29 -32.78
CA ALA A 194 -29.61 -21.10 -34.19
C ALA A 194 -28.49 -22.05 -34.66
N ARG A 195 -27.50 -22.35 -33.80
CA ARG A 195 -26.36 -23.23 -34.15
C ARG A 195 -26.68 -24.72 -34.05
N MET A 196 -27.64 -25.11 -33.21
CA MET A 196 -27.98 -26.51 -32.93
C MET A 196 -29.31 -26.97 -33.53
N GLY A 197 -29.96 -26.16 -34.38
CA GLY A 197 -31.19 -26.56 -35.07
C GLY A 197 -32.47 -26.47 -34.22
N GLY A 198 -32.50 -25.58 -33.21
CA GLY A 198 -33.70 -25.18 -32.46
C GLY A 198 -34.02 -25.96 -31.19
N ALA A 199 -33.51 -27.19 -31.03
CA ALA A 199 -33.75 -28.02 -29.84
C ALA A 199 -32.66 -27.81 -28.77
N VAL A 200 -32.71 -26.69 -28.04
CA VAL A 200 -31.76 -26.38 -26.96
C VAL A 200 -32.51 -26.14 -25.64
N PRO A 201 -32.12 -26.79 -24.52
CA PRO A 201 -32.69 -26.49 -23.21
C PRO A 201 -32.49 -25.03 -22.79
N ALA A 202 -33.35 -24.53 -21.91
CA ALA A 202 -33.18 -23.20 -21.32
C ALA A 202 -32.13 -23.16 -20.19
N TRP A 203 -31.54 -24.30 -19.81
CA TRP A 203 -30.50 -24.43 -18.77
C TRP A 203 -30.86 -23.72 -17.46
N ARG A 204 -32.09 -23.90 -17.00
CA ARG A 204 -32.58 -23.38 -15.70
C ARG A 204 -31.86 -24.11 -14.56
N GLY A 205 -31.61 -23.44 -13.46
CA GLY A 205 -30.82 -23.94 -12.34
C GLY A 205 -29.31 -23.88 -12.56
N LEU A 206 -28.84 -23.37 -13.70
CA LEU A 206 -27.42 -23.31 -14.06
C LEU A 206 -27.01 -21.91 -14.48
N CYS A 207 -26.03 -21.33 -13.79
CA CYS A 207 -25.36 -20.13 -14.25
C CYS A 207 -24.31 -20.50 -15.31
N SER A 208 -24.35 -19.85 -16.48
CA SER A 208 -23.47 -20.18 -17.61
C SER A 208 -23.20 -18.99 -18.54
N LEU A 209 -22.10 -19.09 -19.30
CA LEU A 209 -21.71 -18.13 -20.34
C LEU A 209 -21.82 -18.75 -21.74
N VAL A 210 -22.37 -18.02 -22.70
CA VAL A 210 -22.42 -18.42 -24.11
C VAL A 210 -21.58 -17.46 -24.94
N LEU A 211 -20.41 -17.89 -25.39
CA LEU A 211 -19.54 -17.16 -26.30
C LEU A 211 -20.09 -17.26 -27.73
N ARG A 212 -20.35 -16.12 -28.37
CA ARG A 212 -20.92 -16.05 -29.73
C ARG A 212 -19.83 -15.82 -30.78
N GLN A 213 -18.99 -16.83 -31.06
CA GLN A 213 -17.84 -16.70 -31.97
C GLN A 213 -16.90 -15.55 -31.54
N VAL A 214 -16.55 -15.51 -30.25
CA VAL A 214 -15.69 -14.48 -29.68
C VAL A 214 -14.28 -14.67 -30.22
N TYR A 215 -13.67 -13.62 -30.77
CA TYR A 215 -12.25 -13.59 -31.14
C TYR A 215 -11.39 -13.73 -29.88
N LEU A 216 -10.42 -14.65 -29.90
CA LEU A 216 -9.58 -15.02 -28.74
C LEU A 216 -8.08 -14.77 -28.97
N GLY A 217 -7.72 -14.02 -30.02
CA GLY A 217 -6.34 -13.70 -30.32
C GLY A 217 -5.79 -14.44 -31.54
N ASN A 218 -4.47 -14.38 -31.67
CA ASN A 218 -3.72 -14.90 -32.80
C ASN A 218 -3.03 -16.25 -32.49
N ASN A 219 -3.25 -16.78 -31.29
CA ASN A 219 -2.69 -18.04 -30.82
C ASN A 219 -3.76 -19.15 -30.88
N PRO A 220 -3.45 -20.36 -31.43
CA PRO A 220 -4.38 -21.49 -31.43
C PRO A 220 -4.70 -22.07 -30.05
N TYR A 221 -3.91 -21.80 -29.02
CA TYR A 221 -4.13 -22.33 -27.67
C TYR A 221 -5.22 -21.56 -26.93
N LEU A 222 -6.22 -22.28 -26.43
CA LEU A 222 -7.26 -21.71 -25.57
C LEU A 222 -6.65 -21.35 -24.21
N LYS A 223 -6.53 -20.05 -23.95
CA LYS A 223 -6.08 -19.53 -22.66
C LYS A 223 -7.07 -19.86 -21.53
N PRO A 224 -6.63 -20.06 -20.28
CA PRO A 224 -7.53 -20.39 -19.17
C PRO A 224 -8.55 -19.27 -18.90
N TRP A 225 -9.83 -19.64 -18.75
CA TRP A 225 -10.92 -18.72 -18.35
C TRP A 225 -11.24 -18.91 -16.88
N ALA A 226 -11.41 -17.82 -16.14
CA ALA A 226 -11.91 -17.82 -14.78
C ALA A 226 -13.01 -16.78 -14.63
N VAL A 227 -14.00 -17.06 -13.76
CA VAL A 227 -15.16 -16.18 -13.57
C VAL A 227 -15.38 -15.98 -12.07
N ARG A 228 -15.47 -14.72 -11.65
CA ARG A 228 -15.78 -14.35 -10.27
C ARG A 228 -17.29 -14.13 -10.15
N VAL A 229 -17.92 -14.81 -9.20
CA VAL A 229 -19.36 -14.75 -8.96
C VAL A 229 -19.67 -14.40 -7.52
N THR A 230 -20.84 -13.80 -7.29
CA THR A 230 -21.38 -13.59 -5.94
C THR A 230 -22.70 -14.32 -5.81
N ARG A 231 -22.85 -15.09 -4.73
CA ARG A 231 -24.10 -15.76 -4.35
C ARG A 231 -24.23 -15.74 -2.83
N VAL A 232 -24.90 -14.70 -2.34
CA VAL A 232 -25.08 -14.35 -0.94
C VAL A 232 -26.55 -14.11 -0.63
N LEU A 233 -27.25 -13.32 -1.45
CA LEU A 233 -28.65 -12.97 -1.22
C LEU A 233 -29.64 -13.93 -1.89
N THR A 234 -29.15 -14.77 -2.79
CA THR A 234 -29.94 -15.75 -3.52
C THR A 234 -29.84 -17.15 -2.89
N GLY A 235 -30.97 -17.71 -2.48
CA GLY A 235 -31.13 -19.08 -1.98
C GLY A 235 -31.56 -20.08 -3.06
N GLU A 236 -32.15 -21.21 -2.64
CA GLU A 236 -32.64 -22.27 -3.53
C GLU A 236 -33.64 -21.73 -4.57
N ALA A 237 -33.48 -22.11 -5.84
CA ALA A 237 -34.36 -21.71 -6.95
C ALA A 237 -34.58 -20.20 -7.14
N GLY A 238 -33.74 -19.33 -6.55
CA GLY A 238 -33.86 -17.88 -6.71
C GLY A 238 -34.69 -17.16 -5.66
N VAL A 239 -35.07 -17.84 -4.57
CA VAL A 239 -35.71 -17.17 -3.43
C VAL A 239 -34.70 -16.32 -2.66
N LEU A 240 -35.20 -15.32 -1.93
CA LEU A 240 -34.37 -14.53 -1.04
C LEU A 240 -33.75 -15.41 0.06
N GLN A 241 -32.47 -15.20 0.35
CA GLN A 241 -31.74 -15.94 1.37
C GLN A 241 -32.37 -15.74 2.76
N TRP A 242 -32.25 -16.75 3.63
CA TRP A 242 -32.65 -16.65 5.04
C TRP A 242 -31.85 -15.55 5.75
N TYR A 243 -32.50 -14.77 6.60
CA TYR A 243 -31.89 -13.68 7.38
C TYR A 243 -30.98 -12.76 6.52
N PRO A 244 -31.54 -12.16 5.45
CA PRO A 244 -30.78 -11.49 4.39
C PRO A 244 -29.96 -10.29 4.89
N GLU A 245 -30.43 -9.60 5.92
CA GLU A 245 -29.73 -8.48 6.56
C GLU A 245 -28.42 -8.89 7.26
N LYS A 246 -28.19 -10.20 7.48
CA LYS A 246 -26.95 -10.76 8.05
C LYS A 246 -26.22 -11.72 7.11
N ALA A 247 -26.75 -11.97 5.92
CA ALA A 247 -26.18 -12.92 4.97
C ALA A 247 -24.88 -12.40 4.35
N ALA A 248 -24.86 -11.13 3.95
CA ALA A 248 -23.69 -10.46 3.40
C ALA A 248 -22.82 -9.91 4.51
N ILE A 249 -21.60 -10.43 4.65
CA ILE A 249 -20.57 -9.83 5.49
C ILE A 249 -19.62 -9.12 4.56
N VAL A 250 -19.61 -7.78 4.63
CA VAL A 250 -18.63 -7.00 3.89
C VAL A 250 -17.37 -6.85 4.75
N PRO A 251 -16.26 -7.44 4.31
CA PRO A 251 -14.99 -7.40 5.03
C PRO A 251 -14.44 -5.97 5.08
N GLU A 252 -13.49 -5.75 6.00
CA GLU A 252 -12.85 -4.45 6.23
C GLU A 252 -12.28 -3.88 4.91
N ALA A 253 -12.50 -2.59 4.66
CA ALA A 253 -12.05 -1.95 3.43
C ALA A 253 -10.52 -1.92 3.40
N ASN A 254 -9.90 -2.53 2.38
CA ASN A 254 -8.48 -2.40 2.06
C ASN A 254 -8.34 -1.71 0.70
N ILE A 255 -8.09 -0.40 0.74
CA ILE A 255 -7.97 0.43 -0.46
C ILE A 255 -6.66 1.18 -0.37
N SER A 256 -5.86 1.03 -1.42
CA SER A 256 -4.63 1.75 -1.62
C SER A 256 -4.57 2.20 -3.08
N ASP A 257 -3.81 3.25 -3.36
CA ASP A 257 -3.65 3.85 -4.69
C ASP A 257 -4.94 4.42 -5.29
N ALA A 258 -5.85 4.93 -4.45
CA ALA A 258 -7.10 5.50 -4.87
C ALA A 258 -7.17 7.02 -4.64
N ALA A 259 -7.79 7.73 -5.58
CA ALA A 259 -8.31 9.07 -5.41
C ALA A 259 -9.80 8.96 -5.09
N ILE A 260 -10.16 9.22 -3.83
CA ILE A 260 -11.51 9.06 -3.29
C ILE A 260 -12.13 10.45 -3.08
N PHE A 261 -13.23 10.70 -3.77
CA PHE A 261 -14.00 11.93 -3.65
C PHE A 261 -15.31 11.63 -2.91
N ILE A 262 -15.48 12.19 -1.71
CA ILE A 262 -16.65 11.96 -0.87
C ILE A 262 -17.52 13.22 -0.88
N ALA A 263 -18.68 13.15 -1.52
CA ALA A 263 -19.65 14.23 -1.57
C ALA A 263 -20.75 14.01 -0.51
N LEU A 264 -20.77 14.87 0.50
CA LEU A 264 -21.68 14.80 1.64
C LEU A 264 -22.74 15.89 1.58
N ASP A 265 -23.99 15.46 1.45
CA ASP A 265 -25.14 16.35 1.56
C ASP A 265 -25.25 16.93 2.97
N VAL A 266 -25.26 18.25 3.05
CA VAL A 266 -25.51 19.06 4.26
C VAL A 266 -26.66 20.05 4.02
N SER A 267 -27.63 19.67 3.19
CA SER A 267 -28.90 20.37 3.04
C SER A 267 -29.71 20.37 4.35
N GLY A 268 -30.75 21.20 4.42
CA GLY A 268 -31.58 21.31 5.62
C GLY A 268 -32.28 20.00 6.01
N SER A 269 -32.56 19.13 5.04
CA SER A 269 -33.22 17.85 5.25
C SER A 269 -32.28 16.77 5.80
N MET A 270 -30.96 16.99 5.78
CA MET A 270 -29.97 16.12 6.42
C MET A 270 -29.81 16.35 7.94
N SER A 271 -30.45 17.38 8.51
CA SER A 271 -30.28 17.76 9.90
C SER A 271 -30.69 16.66 10.89
N GLY A 272 -30.06 16.62 12.07
CA GLY A 272 -30.37 15.70 13.15
C GLY A 272 -29.78 14.30 12.98
N SER A 273 -30.62 13.26 13.03
CA SER A 273 -30.17 11.86 13.06
C SER A 273 -29.54 11.38 11.74
N ARG A 274 -29.90 11.99 10.61
CA ARG A 274 -29.29 11.70 9.30
C ARG A 274 -27.84 12.16 9.25
N MET A 275 -27.57 13.43 9.61
CA MET A 275 -26.21 13.97 9.70
C MET A 275 -25.37 13.23 10.75
N ALA A 276 -25.96 12.85 11.89
CA ALA A 276 -25.26 12.05 12.90
C ALA A 276 -24.80 10.69 12.35
N ALA A 277 -25.66 9.98 11.63
CA ALA A 277 -25.30 8.72 10.98
C ALA A 277 -24.23 8.90 9.90
N GLN A 278 -24.38 9.94 9.05
CA GLN A 278 -23.43 10.28 7.98
C GLN A 278 -22.03 10.53 8.54
N LYS A 279 -21.90 11.38 9.57
CA LYS A 279 -20.59 11.69 10.18
C LYS A 279 -19.93 10.46 10.79
N ALA A 280 -20.68 9.71 11.61
CA ALA A 280 -20.14 8.55 12.30
C ALA A 280 -19.76 7.43 11.32
N GLY A 281 -20.54 7.24 10.24
CA GLY A 281 -20.26 6.23 9.23
C GLY A 281 -19.02 6.56 8.38
N VAL A 282 -18.90 7.80 7.90
CA VAL A 282 -17.72 8.23 7.12
C VAL A 282 -16.46 8.26 8.00
N ALA A 283 -16.57 8.69 9.26
CA ALA A 283 -15.43 8.65 10.20
C ALA A 283 -14.95 7.21 10.47
N ALA A 284 -15.87 6.27 10.63
CA ALA A 284 -15.53 4.86 10.79
C ALA A 284 -14.88 4.28 9.52
N LEU A 285 -15.39 4.63 8.33
CA LEU A 285 -14.76 4.26 7.06
C LEU A 285 -13.32 4.81 6.96
N LEU A 286 -13.11 6.09 7.28
CA LEU A 286 -11.76 6.68 7.25
C LEU A 286 -10.79 5.94 8.17
N ARG A 287 -11.25 5.54 9.35
CA ARG A 287 -10.46 4.74 10.30
C ARG A 287 -10.11 3.36 9.76
N GLU A 288 -11.05 2.71 9.07
CA GLU A 288 -10.83 1.40 8.44
C GLU A 288 -9.83 1.51 7.28
N ILE A 289 -9.96 2.53 6.41
CA ILE A 289 -9.00 2.78 5.33
C ILE A 289 -7.61 3.07 5.92
N ALA A 290 -7.53 3.84 7.01
CA ALA A 290 -6.26 4.13 7.67
C ALA A 290 -5.56 2.88 8.23
N ALA A 291 -6.33 1.90 8.67
CA ALA A 291 -5.80 0.66 9.26
C ALA A 291 -5.25 -0.31 8.19
N SER A 292 -5.64 -0.16 6.93
CA SER A 292 -5.36 -1.11 5.85
C SER A 292 -4.59 -0.52 4.67
N VAL A 293 -4.46 0.81 4.56
CA VAL A 293 -3.78 1.47 3.45
C VAL A 293 -2.30 1.08 3.37
N ASP A 294 -1.86 0.73 2.16
CA ASP A 294 -0.48 0.54 1.77
C ASP A 294 0.23 1.91 1.76
N PRO A 295 1.20 2.17 2.67
CA PRO A 295 1.88 3.44 2.74
C PRO A 295 2.70 3.78 1.48
N ASP A 296 3.06 2.78 0.66
CA ASP A 296 3.76 2.97 -0.62
C ASP A 296 2.82 3.39 -1.75
N ARG A 297 1.52 3.17 -1.58
CA ARG A 297 0.47 3.54 -2.53
C ARG A 297 -0.60 4.36 -1.81
N PRO A 298 -0.26 5.56 -1.34
CA PRO A 298 -1.14 6.30 -0.46
C PRO A 298 -2.36 6.83 -1.22
N ASN A 299 -3.51 6.87 -0.55
CA ASN A 299 -4.72 7.43 -1.14
C ASN A 299 -4.69 8.95 -1.15
N ASP A 300 -5.47 9.53 -2.07
CA ASP A 300 -5.90 10.91 -2.03
C ASP A 300 -7.37 10.93 -1.59
N ILE A 301 -7.74 11.76 -0.62
CA ILE A 301 -9.14 11.92 -0.23
C ILE A 301 -9.52 13.39 -0.26
N ARG A 302 -10.63 13.68 -0.96
CA ARG A 302 -11.32 14.98 -0.86
C ARG A 302 -12.74 14.75 -0.36
N ILE A 303 -13.09 15.42 0.73
CA ILE A 303 -14.45 15.43 1.27
C ILE A 303 -15.07 16.79 0.98
N VAL A 304 -16.23 16.81 0.33
CA VAL A 304 -16.97 18.02 -0.05
C VAL A 304 -18.32 18.04 0.64
N LEU A 305 -18.61 19.11 1.37
CA LEU A 305 -19.92 19.38 1.97
C LEU A 305 -20.72 20.25 1.00
N TRP A 306 -21.91 19.79 0.58
CA TRP A 306 -22.73 20.49 -0.41
C TRP A 306 -24.19 20.64 0.03
N SER A 307 -24.85 21.69 -0.46
CA SER A 307 -26.29 21.91 -0.31
C SER A 307 -26.84 22.55 -1.61
N ALA A 308 -27.23 23.82 -1.61
CA ALA A 308 -27.51 24.59 -2.83
C ALA A 308 -26.23 24.98 -3.59
N GLY A 309 -25.07 24.73 -2.99
CA GLY A 309 -23.72 24.98 -3.49
C GLY A 309 -22.70 24.27 -2.60
N VAL A 310 -21.41 24.37 -2.89
CA VAL A 310 -20.36 23.84 -2.01
C VAL A 310 -20.24 24.72 -0.76
N VAL A 311 -20.44 24.13 0.41
CA VAL A 311 -20.42 24.79 1.73
C VAL A 311 -19.04 24.70 2.38
N GLY A 312 -18.31 23.62 2.10
CA GLY A 312 -16.96 23.41 2.61
C GLY A 312 -16.29 22.22 1.95
N ALA A 313 -14.97 22.14 2.00
CA ALA A 313 -14.22 20.99 1.52
C ALA A 313 -12.90 20.84 2.27
N ILE A 314 -12.42 19.60 2.36
CA ILE A 314 -11.07 19.28 2.85
C ILE A 314 -10.44 18.29 1.88
N GLU A 315 -9.17 18.51 1.55
CA GLU A 315 -8.39 17.64 0.67
C GLU A 315 -7.09 17.23 1.36
N ARG A 316 -6.72 15.96 1.21
CA ARG A 316 -5.42 15.42 1.56
C ARG A 316 -4.94 14.54 0.41
N ARG A 317 -3.67 14.66 0.04
CA ARG A 317 -3.01 13.94 -1.04
C ARG A 317 -1.91 13.09 -0.45
N ASN A 318 -1.67 11.91 -1.02
CA ASN A 318 -0.67 10.96 -0.55
C ASN A 318 -0.71 10.79 0.97
N MET A 319 -1.92 10.51 1.47
CA MET A 319 -2.23 10.51 2.90
C MET A 319 -1.37 9.51 3.68
N GLY A 320 -0.73 10.01 4.74
CA GLY A 320 -0.13 9.18 5.79
C GLY A 320 -1.09 8.93 6.96
N PRO A 321 -0.70 8.11 7.96
CA PRO A 321 -1.56 7.76 9.09
C PRO A 321 -2.12 8.96 9.88
N ALA A 322 -1.35 10.03 10.02
CA ALA A 322 -1.79 11.25 10.71
C ALA A 322 -2.87 12.02 9.93
N ASP A 323 -2.86 11.96 8.60
CA ASP A 323 -3.86 12.63 7.76
C ASP A 323 -5.24 12.00 7.92
N TYR A 324 -5.30 10.67 8.04
CA TYR A 324 -6.55 9.96 8.29
C TYR A 324 -7.14 10.32 9.65
N ALA A 325 -6.33 10.34 10.71
CA ALA A 325 -6.77 10.75 12.04
C ALA A 325 -7.27 12.21 12.05
N ALA A 326 -6.61 13.10 11.30
CA ALA A 326 -7.04 14.48 11.14
C ALA A 326 -8.36 14.61 10.37
N LEU A 327 -8.56 13.84 9.30
CA LEU A 327 -9.84 13.81 8.57
C LEU A 327 -10.97 13.21 9.42
N GLU A 328 -10.69 12.17 10.20
CA GLU A 328 -11.65 11.56 11.12
C GLU A 328 -12.12 12.57 12.18
N ALA A 329 -11.17 13.25 12.84
CA ALA A 329 -11.47 14.28 13.83
C ALA A 329 -12.26 15.44 13.22
N TRP A 330 -11.90 15.87 12.01
CA TRP A 330 -12.63 16.91 11.27
C TRP A 330 -14.07 16.47 10.97
N MET A 331 -14.26 15.23 10.52
CA MET A 331 -15.58 14.67 10.20
C MET A 331 -16.49 14.61 11.43
N LEU A 332 -15.95 14.19 12.58
CA LEU A 332 -16.69 14.11 13.84
C LEU A 332 -17.03 15.49 14.43
N ALA A 333 -16.25 16.53 14.10
CA ALA A 333 -16.47 17.90 14.58
C ALA A 333 -17.60 18.66 13.86
N LEU A 334 -18.10 18.18 12.71
CA LEU A 334 -19.16 18.87 11.95
C LEU A 334 -20.45 19.04 12.75
N SER A 335 -21.24 20.09 12.48
CA SER A 335 -22.55 20.28 13.11
C SER A 335 -23.56 19.22 12.66
N ASN A 336 -24.43 18.78 13.57
CA ASN A 336 -25.61 17.98 13.21
C ASN A 336 -26.77 18.86 12.70
N ALA A 337 -26.68 20.19 12.85
CA ALA A 337 -27.63 21.16 12.34
C ALA A 337 -27.15 21.69 10.99
N THR A 338 -27.95 21.47 9.95
CA THR A 338 -27.66 21.82 8.55
C THR A 338 -28.79 22.66 7.93
N SER A 339 -28.52 23.33 6.80
CA SER A 339 -29.48 24.22 6.13
C SER A 339 -29.14 24.39 4.64
N GLY A 340 -30.12 24.71 3.80
CA GLY A 340 -29.94 24.90 2.36
C GLY A 340 -30.73 23.86 1.54
N GLY A 341 -30.78 24.06 0.21
CA GLY A 341 -31.42 23.13 -0.73
C GLY A 341 -30.51 21.95 -1.10
N THR A 342 -30.99 21.06 -1.97
CA THR A 342 -30.33 19.80 -2.33
C THR A 342 -29.97 19.79 -3.82
N SER A 343 -28.91 20.50 -4.22
CA SER A 343 -28.48 20.62 -5.63
C SER A 343 -27.39 19.59 -5.94
N PHE A 344 -27.74 18.56 -6.71
CA PHE A 344 -26.82 17.45 -7.03
C PHE A 344 -25.60 17.91 -7.84
N ASP A 345 -25.73 18.92 -8.69
CA ASP A 345 -24.62 19.46 -9.47
C ASP A 345 -23.54 20.12 -8.58
N ALA A 346 -23.93 20.69 -7.44
CA ALA A 346 -22.98 21.21 -6.46
C ALA A 346 -22.07 20.11 -5.89
N ALA A 347 -22.57 18.88 -5.77
CA ALA A 347 -21.82 17.74 -5.25
C ALA A 347 -20.60 17.39 -6.13
N PHE A 348 -20.74 17.53 -7.46
CA PHE A 348 -19.72 17.14 -8.44
C PHE A 348 -18.85 18.29 -8.94
N ALA A 349 -19.17 19.54 -8.58
CA ALA A 349 -18.51 20.75 -9.09
C ALA A 349 -16.98 20.75 -8.91
N GLN A 350 -16.46 20.07 -7.88
CA GLN A 350 -15.02 20.02 -7.57
C GLN A 350 -14.35 18.69 -7.95
N ALA A 351 -15.11 17.68 -8.39
CA ALA A 351 -14.58 16.34 -8.66
C ALA A 351 -13.58 16.33 -9.82
N GLY A 352 -13.84 17.11 -10.89
CA GLY A 352 -12.95 17.17 -12.06
C GLY A 352 -11.56 17.71 -11.71
N ALA A 353 -11.50 18.80 -10.94
CA ALA A 353 -10.24 19.39 -10.48
C ALA A 353 -9.47 18.44 -9.54
N PHE A 354 -10.17 17.75 -8.63
CA PHE A 354 -9.56 16.78 -7.73
C PHE A 354 -8.93 15.61 -8.50
N PHE A 355 -9.68 15.01 -9.44
CA PHE A 355 -9.18 13.87 -10.21
C PHE A 355 -8.07 14.23 -11.19
N GLY A 356 -8.04 15.47 -11.70
CA GLY A 356 -6.93 15.97 -12.52
C GLY A 356 -5.58 15.96 -11.78
N GLY A 357 -5.59 16.11 -10.45
CA GLY A 357 -4.37 16.06 -9.62
C GLY A 357 -3.99 14.67 -9.10
N GLY A 358 -4.81 13.63 -9.35
CA GLY A 358 -4.65 12.29 -8.76
C GLY A 358 -3.79 11.30 -9.55
N GLY A 359 -3.23 11.71 -10.70
CA GLY A 359 -2.38 10.83 -11.52
C GLY A 359 -3.10 9.57 -12.04
N SER A 360 -2.43 8.42 -11.93
CA SER A 360 -2.93 7.09 -12.35
C SER A 360 -3.76 6.36 -11.29
N LYS A 361 -4.01 6.98 -10.14
CA LYS A 361 -4.77 6.38 -9.04
C LYS A 361 -6.18 6.00 -9.47
N ARG A 362 -6.73 4.93 -8.88
CA ARG A 362 -8.13 4.51 -9.08
C ARG A 362 -9.06 5.62 -8.59
N ARG A 363 -10.05 6.03 -9.39
CA ARG A 363 -10.92 7.16 -9.06
C ARG A 363 -12.27 6.67 -8.55
N ILE A 364 -12.62 7.07 -7.34
CA ILE A 364 -13.84 6.64 -6.65
C ILE A 364 -14.60 7.89 -6.20
N VAL A 365 -15.91 7.92 -6.40
CA VAL A 365 -16.83 8.91 -5.88
C VAL A 365 -17.82 8.23 -4.96
N ILE A 366 -17.95 8.75 -3.74
CA ILE A 366 -19.01 8.37 -2.79
C ILE A 366 -19.99 9.54 -2.72
N PHE A 367 -21.21 9.33 -3.16
CA PHE A 367 -22.26 10.35 -3.19
C PHE A 367 -23.33 10.02 -2.13
N LEU A 368 -23.35 10.76 -1.03
CA LEU A 368 -24.32 10.60 0.06
C LEU A 368 -25.33 11.75 0.03
N THR A 369 -26.62 11.40 0.07
CA THR A 369 -27.74 12.35 0.11
C THR A 369 -28.94 11.75 0.84
N ASP A 370 -29.95 12.55 1.18
CA ASP A 370 -31.27 12.03 1.52
C ASP A 370 -32.17 11.79 0.29
N GLY A 371 -31.67 12.00 -0.93
CA GLY A 371 -32.23 11.44 -2.16
C GLY A 371 -33.22 12.31 -2.92
N GLU A 372 -33.67 13.45 -2.38
CA GLU A 372 -34.62 14.35 -3.06
C GLU A 372 -33.91 15.60 -3.61
N PRO A 373 -33.64 15.69 -4.93
CA PRO A 373 -32.96 16.84 -5.51
C PRO A 373 -33.90 18.07 -5.61
N SER A 374 -33.38 19.25 -5.26
CA SER A 374 -34.08 20.52 -5.36
C SER A 374 -33.14 21.62 -5.89
N PRO A 375 -33.37 22.12 -7.12
CA PRO A 375 -34.40 21.72 -8.08
C PRO A 375 -34.12 20.36 -8.74
N ALA A 376 -35.15 19.65 -9.22
CA ALA A 376 -35.00 18.36 -9.89
C ALA A 376 -34.07 18.40 -11.14
N SER A 377 -33.99 19.56 -11.81
CA SER A 377 -33.07 19.77 -12.94
C SER A 377 -31.58 19.71 -12.57
N SER A 378 -31.24 19.78 -11.27
CA SER A 378 -29.86 19.64 -10.79
C SER A 378 -29.27 18.26 -11.11
N VAL A 379 -30.10 17.21 -11.24
CA VAL A 379 -29.65 15.86 -11.61
C VAL A 379 -29.09 15.84 -13.03
N ASP A 380 -29.75 16.51 -13.97
CA ASP A 380 -29.28 16.59 -15.37
C ASP A 380 -27.99 17.40 -15.48
N ALA A 381 -27.86 18.47 -14.68
CA ALA A 381 -26.65 19.26 -14.59
C ALA A 381 -25.48 18.44 -13.99
N ALA A 382 -25.74 17.66 -12.94
CA ALA A 382 -24.76 16.75 -12.34
C ALA A 382 -24.27 15.69 -13.34
N LEU A 383 -25.18 15.10 -14.12
CA LEU A 383 -24.83 14.16 -15.20
C LEU A 383 -23.95 14.81 -16.27
N GLY A 384 -24.16 16.10 -16.56
CA GLY A 384 -23.28 16.88 -17.43
C GLY A 384 -21.85 16.95 -16.90
N LEU A 385 -21.68 17.21 -15.60
CA LEU A 385 -20.39 17.25 -14.92
C LEU A 385 -19.73 15.87 -14.88
N ILE A 386 -20.48 14.82 -14.53
CA ILE A 386 -20.00 13.42 -14.45
C ILE A 386 -19.43 12.95 -15.79
N ARG A 387 -20.09 13.27 -16.91
CA ARG A 387 -19.60 12.92 -18.26
C ARG A 387 -18.26 13.57 -18.61
N ALA A 388 -17.92 14.68 -17.97
CA ALA A 388 -16.65 15.38 -18.16
C ALA A 388 -15.56 14.90 -17.19
N LEU A 389 -15.88 14.07 -16.18
CA LEU A 389 -14.89 13.53 -15.26
C LEU A 389 -14.01 12.49 -15.96
N PRO A 390 -12.74 12.37 -15.56
CA PRO A 390 -11.97 11.17 -15.85
C PRO A 390 -12.74 9.95 -15.35
N PRO A 391 -12.55 8.78 -15.98
CA PRO A 391 -13.36 7.63 -15.64
C PRO A 391 -13.22 7.25 -14.16
N SER A 392 -14.36 7.10 -13.49
CA SER A 392 -14.49 6.98 -12.04
C SER A 392 -15.70 6.14 -11.67
N ASP A 393 -15.56 5.38 -10.58
CA ASP A 393 -16.63 4.59 -9.98
C ASP A 393 -17.47 5.51 -9.08
N ILE A 394 -18.78 5.63 -9.29
CA ILE A 394 -19.67 6.53 -8.56
C ILE A 394 -20.73 5.70 -7.83
N PHE A 395 -20.63 5.69 -6.50
CA PHE A 395 -21.54 4.97 -5.62
C PHE A 395 -22.52 5.95 -4.97
N GLY A 396 -23.82 5.72 -5.14
CA GLY A 396 -24.88 6.54 -4.57
C GLY A 396 -25.48 5.92 -3.32
N PHE A 397 -25.68 6.72 -2.27
CA PHE A 397 -26.31 6.28 -1.02
C PHE A 397 -27.41 7.25 -0.61
N ASN A 398 -28.58 6.70 -0.29
CA ASN A 398 -29.68 7.46 0.30
C ASN A 398 -29.72 7.24 1.81
N ILE A 399 -29.95 8.31 2.57
CA ILE A 399 -30.30 8.21 3.99
C ILE A 399 -31.78 8.49 4.17
N ALA A 400 -32.50 7.53 4.75
CA ALA A 400 -33.92 7.51 5.08
C ALA A 400 -34.91 7.46 3.89
N LEU A 401 -34.69 8.16 2.78
CA LEU A 401 -35.65 8.17 1.67
C LEU A 401 -35.54 6.90 0.83
N ALA A 402 -36.66 6.17 0.73
CA ALA A 402 -36.74 4.92 -0.02
C ALA A 402 -36.80 5.11 -1.54
N ASP A 403 -37.22 6.29 -2.03
CA ASP A 403 -37.16 6.61 -3.45
C ASP A 403 -35.73 6.94 -3.85
N THR A 404 -35.14 6.06 -4.65
CA THR A 404 -33.76 6.17 -5.13
C THR A 404 -33.66 6.63 -6.57
N SER A 405 -34.78 6.97 -7.22
CA SER A 405 -34.84 7.21 -8.67
C SER A 405 -33.88 8.31 -9.16
N ALA A 406 -33.67 9.37 -8.38
CA ALA A 406 -32.71 10.43 -8.70
C ALA A 406 -31.26 9.98 -8.50
N THR A 407 -30.95 9.40 -7.33
CA THR A 407 -29.61 8.92 -6.97
C THR A 407 -29.15 7.77 -7.88
N ALA A 408 -30.06 6.89 -8.28
CA ALA A 408 -29.78 5.76 -9.18
C ALA A 408 -29.43 6.21 -10.61
N ARG A 409 -29.76 7.46 -10.99
CA ARG A 409 -29.28 8.04 -12.25
C ARG A 409 -27.82 8.47 -12.16
N ILE A 410 -27.35 8.85 -10.97
CA ILE A 410 -25.99 9.29 -10.70
C ILE A 410 -25.06 8.10 -10.45
N ASP A 411 -25.57 7.08 -9.76
CA ASP A 411 -24.86 5.82 -9.54
C ASP A 411 -24.54 5.14 -10.87
N ASN A 412 -23.26 4.87 -11.11
CA ASN A 412 -22.80 4.19 -12.31
C ASN A 412 -22.25 2.78 -12.02
N THR A 413 -22.41 2.31 -10.79
CA THR A 413 -21.94 1.00 -10.33
C THR A 413 -23.07 -0.04 -10.42
N PRO A 414 -22.88 -1.18 -11.12
CA PRO A 414 -24.00 -2.05 -11.49
C PRO A 414 -24.56 -2.98 -10.38
N VAL A 415 -24.18 -2.83 -9.12
CA VAL A 415 -24.11 -3.99 -8.20
C VAL A 415 -25.19 -4.05 -7.13
N ASP A 416 -25.63 -2.94 -6.57
CA ASP A 416 -26.38 -2.93 -5.30
C ASP A 416 -27.69 -2.16 -5.37
N GLY A 417 -27.93 -1.43 -6.46
CA GLY A 417 -28.87 -0.31 -6.41
C GLY A 417 -28.39 0.72 -5.38
N VAL A 418 -29.11 1.82 -5.22
CA VAL A 418 -28.75 2.82 -4.20
C VAL A 418 -29.16 2.28 -2.82
N PRO A 419 -28.23 2.04 -1.88
CA PRO A 419 -28.59 1.57 -0.55
C PRO A 419 -29.38 2.65 0.20
N VAL A 420 -30.45 2.23 0.90
CA VAL A 420 -31.27 3.13 1.73
C VAL A 420 -30.93 2.88 3.20
N ILE A 421 -30.19 3.81 3.79
CA ILE A 421 -29.71 3.71 5.16
C ILE A 421 -30.77 4.23 6.13
N PRO A 422 -31.16 3.46 7.17
CA PRO A 422 -32.04 3.95 8.21
C PRO A 422 -31.44 5.19 8.92
N PRO A 423 -32.26 6.22 9.22
CA PRO A 423 -31.76 7.41 9.91
C PRO A 423 -31.19 7.03 11.28
N GLY A 424 -29.99 7.52 11.60
CA GLY A 424 -29.29 7.22 12.86
C GLY A 424 -28.49 5.91 12.89
N ASN A 425 -28.52 5.07 11.83
CA ASN A 425 -27.79 3.80 11.80
C ASN A 425 -26.44 3.93 11.07
N SER A 426 -25.41 4.38 11.78
CA SER A 426 -24.06 4.53 11.20
C SER A 426 -23.41 3.20 10.81
N GLN A 427 -23.73 2.10 11.51
CA GLN A 427 -23.17 0.77 11.20
C GLN A 427 -23.68 0.24 9.87
N ALA A 428 -24.96 0.44 9.57
CA ALA A 428 -25.51 0.14 8.25
C ALA A 428 -24.84 0.96 7.15
N LEU A 429 -24.57 2.25 7.41
CA LEU A 429 -23.83 3.09 6.46
C LEU A 429 -22.40 2.59 6.24
N VAL A 430 -21.66 2.23 7.29
CA VAL A 430 -20.30 1.67 7.16
C VAL A 430 -20.33 0.39 6.33
N ALA A 431 -21.26 -0.53 6.62
CA ALA A 431 -21.38 -1.78 5.87
C ALA A 431 -21.66 -1.52 4.37
N SER A 432 -22.54 -0.57 4.05
CA SER A 432 -22.81 -0.16 2.67
C SER A 432 -21.61 0.52 2.01
N LEU A 433 -20.89 1.39 2.75
CA LEU A 433 -19.69 2.05 2.25
C LEU A 433 -18.55 1.06 1.98
N ARG A 434 -18.32 0.06 2.83
CA ARG A 434 -17.33 -1.01 2.55
C ARG A 434 -17.64 -1.74 1.24
N GLY A 435 -18.93 -1.89 0.91
CA GLY A 435 -19.39 -2.51 -0.34
C GLY A 435 -18.89 -1.78 -1.60
N ALA A 436 -18.67 -0.46 -1.50
CA ALA A 436 -18.09 0.35 -2.58
C ALA A 436 -16.60 0.05 -2.86
N PHE A 437 -15.93 -0.68 -1.96
CA PHE A 437 -14.48 -0.83 -1.96
C PHE A 437 -13.98 -2.27 -2.10
N GLY A 438 -14.81 -3.26 -1.76
CA GLY A 438 -14.44 -4.69 -1.80
C GLY A 438 -14.70 -5.41 -3.13
N ASN A 439 -14.13 -6.61 -3.27
CA ASN A 439 -14.36 -7.54 -4.39
C ASN A 439 -15.71 -8.29 -4.31
N GLY A 440 -16.69 -7.71 -3.61
CA GLY A 440 -17.98 -8.33 -3.26
C GLY A 440 -18.03 -8.79 -1.79
N PRO A 441 -19.25 -8.99 -1.24
CA PRO A 441 -19.43 -9.49 0.12
C PRO A 441 -19.02 -10.96 0.23
N ASP A 442 -18.46 -11.33 1.37
CA ASP A 442 -18.32 -12.72 1.78
C ASP A 442 -19.65 -13.23 2.36
N MET A 443 -19.87 -14.53 2.29
CA MET A 443 -21.07 -15.14 2.85
C MET A 443 -20.88 -15.41 4.35
N ASN A 444 -21.92 -15.15 5.13
CA ASN A 444 -21.96 -15.52 6.54
C ASN A 444 -21.88 -17.05 6.71
N PRO A 445 -20.92 -17.58 7.49
CA PRO A 445 -20.73 -19.01 7.66
C PRO A 445 -21.96 -19.77 8.19
N ALA A 446 -22.78 -19.13 9.04
CA ALA A 446 -24.02 -19.73 9.53
C ALA A 446 -25.03 -19.97 8.39
N HIS A 447 -25.06 -19.09 7.39
CA HIS A 447 -25.87 -19.24 6.19
C HIS A 447 -25.35 -20.35 5.28
N ILE A 448 -24.02 -20.48 5.14
CA ILE A 448 -23.39 -21.58 4.40
C ILE A 448 -23.82 -22.92 5.00
N ILE A 449 -23.61 -23.12 6.30
CA ILE A 449 -23.96 -24.35 7.00
C ILE A 449 -25.47 -24.63 6.88
N ARG A 450 -26.31 -23.61 7.11
CA ARG A 450 -27.77 -23.76 7.00
C ARG A 450 -28.18 -24.18 5.59
N GLU A 451 -27.55 -23.64 4.55
CA GLU A 451 -27.85 -24.02 3.17
C GLU A 451 -27.44 -25.47 2.88
N CYS A 452 -26.27 -25.90 3.35
CA CYS A 452 -25.86 -27.31 3.27
C CYS A 452 -26.88 -28.26 3.92
N LEU A 453 -27.49 -27.86 5.05
CA LEU A 453 -28.52 -28.64 5.73
C LEU A 453 -29.87 -28.62 4.99
N THR A 454 -30.27 -27.48 4.42
CA THR A 454 -31.66 -27.25 3.98
C THR A 454 -31.89 -27.34 2.47
N ASN A 455 -30.86 -27.16 1.64
CA ASN A 455 -30.99 -27.16 0.18
C ASN A 455 -31.41 -28.56 -0.32
N ARG A 456 -32.44 -28.62 -1.18
CA ARG A 456 -33.00 -29.90 -1.68
C ARG A 456 -32.36 -30.41 -2.96
N ASP A 457 -31.67 -29.55 -3.70
CA ASP A 457 -31.05 -29.91 -4.98
C ASP A 457 -29.69 -30.59 -4.77
N TRP A 458 -28.91 -30.11 -3.79
CA TRP A 458 -27.56 -30.59 -3.52
C TRP A 458 -27.21 -30.78 -2.04
N GLY A 459 -28.03 -30.28 -1.11
CA GLY A 459 -27.81 -30.38 0.34
C GLY A 459 -28.47 -31.62 0.96
N LEU A 460 -28.60 -31.61 2.29
CA LEU A 460 -29.24 -32.70 3.06
C LEU A 460 -30.78 -32.66 3.03
N GLY A 461 -31.38 -31.56 2.55
CA GLY A 461 -32.82 -31.44 2.36
C GLY A 461 -33.68 -31.33 3.63
N TYR A 462 -33.10 -30.99 4.78
CA TYR A 462 -33.86 -30.74 6.01
C TYR A 462 -34.79 -29.53 5.87
N SER A 463 -35.92 -29.57 6.56
CA SER A 463 -36.86 -28.45 6.59
C SER A 463 -36.30 -27.31 7.45
N GLY A 464 -36.66 -26.06 7.11
CA GLY A 464 -36.28 -24.91 7.94
C GLY A 464 -36.83 -24.94 9.37
N ALA A 465 -37.83 -25.80 9.65
CA ALA A 465 -38.39 -26.01 10.99
C ALA A 465 -37.52 -26.91 11.87
N GLU A 466 -36.56 -27.65 11.28
CA GLU A 466 -35.59 -28.49 11.98
C GLU A 466 -34.31 -27.72 12.35
N ILE A 467 -34.25 -26.42 12.01
CA ILE A 467 -33.13 -25.53 12.33
C ILE A 467 -33.49 -24.67 13.55
N GLY A 468 -32.66 -24.75 14.59
CA GLY A 468 -32.86 -24.07 15.87
C GLY A 468 -32.53 -22.56 15.84
N PRO A 469 -32.96 -21.81 16.86
CA PRO A 469 -32.73 -20.36 16.95
C PRO A 469 -31.26 -19.97 17.16
N SER A 470 -30.38 -20.90 17.56
CA SER A 470 -28.95 -20.62 17.71
C SER A 470 -28.30 -20.16 16.40
N PHE A 471 -28.81 -20.60 15.24
CA PHE A 471 -28.31 -20.15 13.94
C PHE A 471 -28.42 -18.64 13.77
N SER A 472 -29.55 -18.03 14.16
CA SER A 472 -29.72 -16.57 14.10
C SER A 472 -28.77 -15.84 15.05
N ALA A 473 -28.56 -16.40 16.25
CA ALA A 473 -27.61 -15.83 17.21
C ALA A 473 -26.16 -15.91 16.71
N ALA A 474 -25.76 -17.06 16.17
CA ALA A 474 -24.44 -17.28 15.56
C ALA A 474 -24.23 -16.36 14.34
N ALA A 475 -25.23 -16.24 13.46
CA ALA A 475 -25.19 -15.33 12.32
C ALA A 475 -24.98 -13.87 12.75
N GLY A 476 -25.68 -13.42 13.81
CA GLY A 476 -25.53 -12.08 14.36
C GLY A 476 -24.14 -11.83 14.98
N ALA A 477 -23.59 -12.82 15.69
CA ALA A 477 -22.23 -12.76 16.24
C ALA A 477 -21.18 -12.67 15.13
N LEU A 478 -21.20 -13.58 14.15
CA LEU A 478 -20.27 -13.59 13.02
C LEU A 478 -20.34 -12.30 12.20
N TYR A 479 -21.53 -11.76 11.98
CA TYR A 479 -21.72 -10.47 11.30
C TYR A 479 -21.05 -9.32 12.08
N THR A 480 -21.22 -9.30 13.40
CA THR A 480 -20.61 -8.29 14.27
C THR A 480 -19.09 -8.42 14.31
N GLU A 481 -18.58 -9.66 14.27
CA GLU A 481 -17.17 -9.99 14.20
C GLU A 481 -16.54 -9.69 12.82
N GLY A 482 -17.34 -9.43 11.78
CA GLY A 482 -16.86 -9.29 10.40
C GLY A 482 -16.30 -10.61 9.84
N PHE A 483 -16.80 -11.76 10.29
CA PHE A 483 -16.29 -13.08 9.96
C PHE A 483 -17.05 -13.67 8.76
N GLY A 484 -16.71 -13.24 7.55
CA GLY A 484 -17.24 -13.78 6.30
C GLY A 484 -16.32 -14.84 5.68
N LEU A 485 -16.90 -15.76 4.91
CA LEU A 485 -16.15 -16.75 4.13
C LEU A 485 -16.57 -16.71 2.65
N SER A 486 -15.60 -16.93 1.77
CA SER A 486 -15.83 -17.23 0.35
C SER A 486 -15.19 -18.57 0.02
N LEU A 487 -16.02 -19.59 -0.14
CA LEU A 487 -15.61 -20.95 -0.42
C LEU A 487 -16.20 -21.42 -1.75
N ILE A 488 -15.40 -22.17 -2.50
CA ILE A 488 -15.89 -22.95 -3.63
C ILE A 488 -16.13 -24.36 -3.10
N TRP A 489 -17.37 -24.83 -3.20
CA TRP A 489 -17.68 -26.22 -2.97
C TRP A 489 -17.63 -26.98 -4.31
N GLN A 490 -16.73 -27.94 -4.39
CA GLN A 490 -16.63 -28.89 -5.50
C GLN A 490 -17.06 -30.26 -4.98
N GLN A 491 -17.74 -31.06 -5.81
CA GLN A 491 -18.29 -32.38 -5.41
C GLN A 491 -17.22 -33.46 -5.16
N ASP A 492 -15.96 -33.08 -5.03
CA ASP A 492 -14.84 -34.00 -4.82
C ASP A 492 -14.76 -34.48 -3.36
N GLY A 493 -15.55 -33.90 -2.44
CA GLY A 493 -15.65 -34.28 -1.02
C GLY A 493 -17.10 -34.36 -0.50
N SER A 494 -17.28 -34.97 0.68
CA SER A 494 -18.60 -35.09 1.32
C SER A 494 -19.10 -33.75 1.88
N ILE A 495 -20.42 -33.61 2.03
CA ILE A 495 -21.01 -32.39 2.59
C ILE A 495 -20.63 -32.22 4.07
N GLU A 496 -20.44 -33.32 4.79
CA GLU A 496 -19.99 -33.34 6.18
C GLU A 496 -18.55 -32.81 6.31
N GLU A 497 -17.64 -33.19 5.41
CA GLU A 497 -16.27 -32.63 5.38
C GLU A 497 -16.28 -31.14 5.07
N PHE A 498 -17.14 -30.70 4.14
CA PHE A 498 -17.30 -29.28 3.83
C PHE A 498 -17.85 -28.47 5.02
N ILE A 499 -18.89 -28.97 5.68
CA ILE A 499 -19.42 -28.37 6.91
C ILE A 499 -18.33 -28.33 8.00
N GLY A 500 -17.57 -29.42 8.17
CA GLY A 500 -16.45 -29.50 9.09
C GLY A 500 -15.41 -28.40 8.84
N SER A 501 -15.01 -28.22 7.58
CA SER A 501 -14.12 -27.12 7.18
C SER A 501 -14.69 -25.77 7.59
N VAL A 502 -15.98 -25.48 7.33
CA VAL A 502 -16.60 -24.20 7.73
C VAL A 502 -16.59 -24.03 9.25
N LEU A 503 -16.87 -25.09 10.02
CA LEU A 503 -16.86 -25.08 11.48
C LEU A 503 -15.45 -24.80 12.04
N ASP A 504 -14.41 -25.38 11.44
CA ASP A 504 -13.00 -25.15 11.81
C ASP A 504 -12.58 -23.69 11.60
N HIS A 505 -13.08 -23.03 10.55
CA HIS A 505 -12.81 -21.61 10.31
C HIS A 505 -13.37 -20.76 11.45
N ILE A 506 -14.64 -20.95 11.82
CA ILE A 506 -15.35 -20.09 12.77
C ILE A 506 -15.17 -20.49 14.25
N ASP A 507 -14.56 -21.65 14.50
CA ASP A 507 -14.47 -22.30 15.82
C ASP A 507 -15.86 -22.48 16.44
N ALA A 508 -16.58 -23.49 15.94
CA ALA A 508 -17.96 -23.77 16.34
C ALA A 508 -18.26 -25.28 16.33
N THR A 509 -19.34 -25.65 17.01
CA THR A 509 -19.88 -27.01 17.02
C THR A 509 -21.31 -27.02 16.50
N LEU A 510 -21.58 -27.93 15.57
CA LEU A 510 -22.92 -28.23 15.06
C LEU A 510 -23.40 -29.54 15.69
N PHE A 511 -24.61 -29.53 16.26
CA PHE A 511 -25.20 -30.73 16.86
C PHE A 511 -26.72 -30.68 16.80
N ILE A 512 -27.36 -31.82 17.08
CA ILE A 512 -28.82 -31.90 17.26
C ILE A 512 -29.10 -31.86 18.76
N ASP A 513 -29.86 -30.85 19.22
CA ASP A 513 -30.35 -30.81 20.59
C ASP A 513 -31.35 -31.96 20.79
N ARG A 514 -31.05 -32.85 21.74
CA ARG A 514 -31.81 -34.09 21.96
C ARG A 514 -33.19 -33.85 22.57
N ARG A 515 -33.41 -32.69 23.19
CA ARG A 515 -34.67 -32.30 23.82
C ARG A 515 -35.61 -31.65 22.80
N THR A 516 -35.07 -30.84 21.90
CA THR A 516 -35.87 -30.13 20.89
C THR A 516 -35.92 -30.87 19.55
N GLY A 517 -34.93 -31.73 19.26
CA GLY A 517 -34.75 -32.38 17.97
C GLY A 517 -34.23 -31.44 16.87
N LEU A 518 -33.83 -30.22 17.23
CA LEU A 518 -33.41 -29.18 16.29
C LEU A 518 -31.88 -29.17 16.13
N TRP A 519 -31.42 -28.83 14.93
CA TRP A 519 -30.03 -28.49 14.68
C TRP A 519 -29.66 -27.18 15.37
N GLU A 520 -28.61 -27.20 16.19
CA GLU A 520 -28.09 -26.03 16.88
C GLU A 520 -26.61 -25.80 16.49
N LEU A 521 -26.24 -24.54 16.32
CA LEU A 521 -24.89 -24.07 16.01
C LEU A 521 -24.36 -23.25 17.19
N LYS A 522 -23.32 -23.75 17.86
CA LYS A 522 -22.70 -23.10 19.01
C LYS A 522 -21.30 -22.60 18.66
N LEU A 523 -21.10 -21.29 18.69
CA LEU A 523 -19.77 -20.68 18.54
C LEU A 523 -18.98 -20.81 19.85
N ILE A 524 -17.67 -21.05 19.75
CA ILE A 524 -16.78 -21.11 20.89
C ILE A 524 -16.26 -19.71 21.20
N ARG A 525 -16.83 -19.05 22.23
CA ARG A 525 -16.51 -17.66 22.62
C ARG A 525 -16.46 -17.49 24.15
N ALA A 526 -16.00 -16.31 24.59
CA ALA A 526 -15.97 -15.88 25.99
C ALA A 526 -17.30 -15.26 26.43
N ASP A 527 -18.39 -16.01 26.31
CA ASP A 527 -19.78 -15.53 26.48
C ASP A 527 -20.42 -15.93 27.82
N TYR A 528 -19.61 -16.31 28.81
CA TYR A 528 -20.09 -16.81 30.11
C TYR A 528 -19.44 -16.10 31.30
N VAL A 529 -20.13 -16.15 32.45
CA VAL A 529 -19.58 -15.68 33.73
C VAL A 529 -19.12 -16.92 34.53
N PRO A 530 -17.83 -17.06 34.88
CA PRO A 530 -17.32 -18.28 35.50
C PRO A 530 -18.08 -18.71 36.76
N SER A 531 -18.47 -17.76 37.61
CA SER A 531 -19.17 -18.04 38.87
C SER A 531 -20.58 -18.62 38.70
N THR A 532 -21.21 -18.45 37.53
CA THR A 532 -22.57 -18.94 37.25
C THR A 532 -22.58 -20.30 36.59
N LEU A 533 -21.41 -20.84 36.23
CA LEU A 533 -21.29 -22.14 35.58
C LEU A 533 -21.62 -23.30 36.55
N PRO A 534 -22.24 -24.39 36.04
CA PRO A 534 -22.51 -25.58 36.84
C PRO A 534 -21.21 -26.20 37.36
N LEU A 535 -21.22 -26.54 38.65
CA LEU A 535 -20.06 -27.12 39.34
C LEU A 535 -20.15 -28.65 39.31
N PHE A 536 -19.09 -29.27 38.80
CA PHE A 536 -18.88 -30.71 38.83
C PHE A 536 -17.74 -31.05 39.78
N ASP A 537 -18.05 -31.86 40.79
CA ASP A 537 -17.15 -32.27 41.86
C ASP A 537 -17.38 -33.74 42.23
N GLU A 538 -16.79 -34.21 43.33
CA GLU A 538 -16.90 -35.61 43.76
C GLU A 538 -18.33 -36.09 44.07
N THR A 539 -19.33 -35.20 44.11
CA THR A 539 -20.74 -35.56 44.34
C THR A 539 -21.48 -35.96 43.06
N ASN A 540 -21.03 -35.47 41.90
CA ASN A 540 -21.72 -35.68 40.62
C ASN A 540 -20.81 -36.23 39.50
N VAL A 541 -19.49 -36.28 39.72
CA VAL A 541 -18.54 -37.04 38.90
C VAL A 541 -18.40 -38.46 39.43
N VAL A 542 -18.76 -39.45 38.61
CA VAL A 542 -18.72 -40.88 38.92
C VAL A 542 -17.34 -41.49 38.63
N ASP A 543 -16.71 -41.07 37.54
CA ASP A 543 -15.36 -41.48 37.15
C ASP A 543 -14.58 -40.27 36.64
N TRP A 544 -13.37 -40.08 37.14
CA TRP A 544 -12.48 -38.97 36.77
C TRP A 544 -11.58 -39.30 35.57
N GLY A 545 -11.63 -40.54 35.07
CA GLY A 545 -10.93 -40.96 33.86
C GLY A 545 -9.44 -40.59 33.85
N ARG A 546 -8.95 -40.14 32.69
CA ARG A 546 -7.57 -39.64 32.52
C ARG A 546 -7.61 -38.16 32.17
N LEU A 547 -7.24 -37.32 33.13
CA LEU A 547 -7.00 -35.89 32.94
C LEU A 547 -5.50 -35.63 32.89
N GLY A 548 -5.03 -34.82 31.93
CA GLY A 548 -3.61 -34.51 31.78
C GLY A 548 -3.35 -33.20 31.03
N ARG A 549 -2.14 -32.65 31.22
CA ARG A 549 -1.65 -31.46 30.51
C ARG A 549 -0.54 -31.89 29.54
N ARG A 550 -0.42 -31.19 28.40
CA ARG A 550 0.73 -31.36 27.51
C ARG A 550 2.01 -30.88 28.18
N ALA A 551 3.14 -31.53 27.89
CA ALA A 551 4.43 -31.11 28.41
C ALA A 551 4.84 -29.76 27.78
N PRO A 552 5.50 -28.85 28.53
CA PRO A 552 5.90 -27.54 28.02
C PRO A 552 6.76 -27.58 26.74
N GLY A 553 7.56 -28.63 26.55
CA GLY A 553 8.42 -28.81 25.38
C GLY A 553 7.69 -29.25 24.10
N ASP A 554 6.39 -29.55 24.18
CA ASP A 554 5.57 -29.95 23.02
C ASP A 554 4.56 -28.84 22.61
N LEU A 555 4.64 -27.66 23.24
CA LEU A 555 3.70 -26.56 23.00
C LEU A 555 4.15 -25.73 21.79
N VAL A 556 3.20 -25.45 20.90
CA VAL A 556 3.43 -24.60 19.73
C VAL A 556 3.66 -23.16 20.19
N ASN A 557 4.72 -22.52 19.72
CA ASN A 557 5.03 -21.12 20.02
C ASN A 557 4.98 -20.22 18.77
N SER A 558 4.66 -20.79 17.60
CA SER A 558 4.39 -20.04 16.37
C SER A 558 3.28 -20.71 15.54
N VAL A 559 2.29 -19.95 15.08
CA VAL A 559 1.23 -20.43 14.19
C VAL A 559 1.27 -19.66 12.88
N THR A 560 1.31 -20.37 11.77
CA THR A 560 1.17 -19.83 10.41
C THR A 560 -0.22 -20.19 9.86
N VAL A 561 -1.04 -19.20 9.53
CA VAL A 561 -2.32 -19.42 8.83
C VAL A 561 -2.14 -19.15 7.35
N ARG A 562 -2.53 -20.11 6.51
CA ARG A 562 -2.67 -19.93 5.06
C ARG A 562 -4.13 -19.62 4.70
N PHE A 563 -4.33 -18.64 3.84
CA PHE A 563 -5.65 -18.17 3.39
C PHE A 563 -5.62 -17.84 1.89
N THR A 564 -6.75 -17.55 1.26
CA THR A 564 -6.81 -17.25 -0.18
C THR A 564 -6.96 -15.75 -0.41
N ASP A 565 -5.93 -15.06 -0.89
CA ASP A 565 -5.99 -13.60 -1.03
C ASP A 565 -7.12 -13.15 -1.99
N ALA A 566 -7.88 -12.11 -1.62
CA ALA A 566 -9.02 -11.64 -2.39
C ALA A 566 -8.65 -10.98 -3.73
N TRP A 567 -7.41 -10.46 -3.87
CA TRP A 567 -6.95 -9.70 -5.04
C TRP A 567 -6.15 -10.55 -6.00
N THR A 568 -5.23 -11.38 -5.50
CA THR A 568 -4.42 -12.24 -6.37
C THR A 568 -5.11 -13.56 -6.70
N ASP A 569 -6.11 -13.96 -5.90
CA ASP A 569 -6.67 -15.32 -5.89
C ASP A 569 -5.61 -16.41 -5.60
N ASP A 570 -4.43 -16.02 -5.08
CA ASP A 570 -3.34 -16.93 -4.71
C ASP A 570 -3.34 -17.20 -3.18
N THR A 571 -2.61 -18.23 -2.74
CA THR A 571 -2.45 -18.55 -1.32
C THR A 571 -1.55 -17.52 -0.62
N GLY A 572 -2.12 -16.78 0.34
CA GLY A 572 -1.40 -15.93 1.28
C GLY A 572 -1.08 -16.68 2.58
N ALA A 573 -0.10 -16.19 3.34
CA ALA A 573 0.25 -16.75 4.64
C ALA A 573 0.56 -15.64 5.67
N VAL A 574 0.13 -15.84 6.91
CA VAL A 574 0.40 -14.96 8.06
C VAL A 574 0.95 -15.80 9.19
N SER A 575 2.04 -15.36 9.82
CA SER A 575 2.61 -16.04 10.99
C SER A 575 2.54 -15.17 12.24
N VAL A 576 2.11 -15.75 13.35
CA VAL A 576 2.07 -15.12 14.67
C VAL A 576 2.92 -15.96 15.63
N THR A 577 3.83 -15.32 16.36
CA THR A 577 4.82 -15.99 17.22
C THR A 577 4.82 -15.39 18.63
N ASP A 578 4.89 -16.25 19.65
CA ASP A 578 5.10 -15.87 21.04
C ASP A 578 6.60 -15.77 21.34
N THR A 579 7.16 -14.56 21.22
CA THR A 579 8.59 -14.32 21.37
C THR A 579 9.12 -14.61 22.79
N ALA A 580 8.29 -14.46 23.82
CA ALA A 580 8.71 -14.73 25.20
C ALA A 580 8.96 -16.22 25.42
N ARG A 581 8.11 -17.08 24.85
CA ARG A 581 8.30 -18.54 24.91
C ARG A 581 9.41 -19.05 24.01
N VAL A 582 9.60 -18.45 22.84
CA VAL A 582 10.75 -18.76 21.98
C VAL A 582 12.07 -18.48 22.72
N GLN A 583 12.17 -17.36 23.44
CA GLN A 583 13.35 -17.04 24.25
C GLN A 583 13.54 -17.99 25.44
N ALA A 584 12.46 -18.40 26.11
CA ALA A 584 12.53 -19.33 27.24
C ALA A 584 12.88 -20.77 26.83
N MET A 585 12.45 -21.19 25.64
CA MET A 585 12.63 -22.55 25.14
C MET A 585 13.87 -22.71 24.25
N GLY A 586 14.37 -21.62 23.67
CA GLY A 586 15.55 -21.62 22.78
C GLY A 586 15.30 -22.18 21.38
N GLU A 587 14.05 -22.52 21.03
CA GLU A 587 13.68 -23.11 19.73
C GLU A 587 12.26 -22.66 19.32
N VAL A 588 12.02 -22.59 18.00
CA VAL A 588 10.70 -22.26 17.43
C VAL A 588 9.97 -23.55 17.06
N LEU A 589 8.86 -23.83 17.75
CA LEU A 589 7.93 -24.89 17.40
C LEU A 589 6.74 -24.29 16.66
N ALA A 590 6.81 -24.35 15.33
CA ALA A 590 5.80 -23.80 14.44
C ALA A 590 4.79 -24.85 13.96
N THR A 591 3.55 -24.43 13.73
CA THR A 591 2.53 -25.21 13.03
C THR A 591 1.86 -24.36 11.95
N THR A 592 1.36 -25.00 10.90
CA THR A 592 0.66 -24.33 9.79
C THR A 592 -0.77 -24.83 9.69
N LEU A 593 -1.74 -23.92 9.66
CA LEU A 593 -3.17 -24.19 9.54
C LEU A 593 -3.73 -23.57 8.26
N ASP A 594 -4.69 -24.26 7.64
CA ASP A 594 -5.27 -23.88 6.35
C ASP A 594 -6.71 -23.40 6.50
N TYR A 595 -6.95 -22.15 6.13
CA TYR A 595 -8.27 -21.52 6.12
C TYR A 595 -8.56 -20.86 4.77
N PRO A 596 -8.71 -21.66 3.69
CA PRO A 596 -8.84 -21.16 2.32
C PRO A 596 -10.11 -20.32 2.07
N GLY A 597 -11.12 -20.42 2.95
CA GLY A 597 -12.34 -19.61 2.88
C GLY A 597 -12.16 -18.18 3.36
N ILE A 598 -11.09 -17.90 4.11
CA ILE A 598 -10.73 -16.55 4.53
C ILE A 598 -10.10 -15.85 3.33
N ARG A 599 -10.65 -14.69 2.97
CA ARG A 599 -10.18 -13.90 1.83
C ARG A 599 -9.30 -12.70 2.18
N TYR A 600 -9.27 -12.35 3.46
CA TYR A 600 -8.69 -11.10 3.95
C TYR A 600 -7.68 -11.36 5.05
N GLN A 601 -6.51 -10.75 4.93
CA GLN A 601 -5.40 -10.92 5.85
C GLN A 601 -5.76 -10.55 7.29
N GLY A 602 -6.53 -9.48 7.51
CA GLY A 602 -6.95 -9.05 8.85
C GLY A 602 -7.72 -10.14 9.61
N LEU A 603 -8.60 -10.87 8.93
CA LEU A 603 -9.31 -12.01 9.51
C LEU A 603 -8.36 -13.19 9.76
N ALA A 604 -7.42 -13.45 8.84
CA ALA A 604 -6.41 -14.51 8.99
C ALA A 604 -5.49 -14.29 10.21
N VAL A 605 -5.09 -13.04 10.48
CA VAL A 605 -4.30 -12.67 11.68
C VAL A 605 -5.08 -13.00 12.96
N ARG A 606 -6.35 -12.57 13.05
CA ARG A 606 -7.19 -12.83 14.24
C ARG A 606 -7.37 -14.32 14.50
N VAL A 607 -7.51 -15.11 13.44
CA VAL A 607 -7.60 -16.58 13.52
C VAL A 607 -6.25 -17.16 13.96
N ALA A 608 -5.12 -16.71 13.41
CA ALA A 608 -3.79 -17.15 13.85
C ALA A 608 -3.52 -16.86 15.33
N GLU A 609 -3.92 -15.69 15.83
CA GLU A 609 -3.80 -15.33 17.26
C GLU A 609 -4.69 -16.20 18.15
N ARG A 610 -5.93 -16.49 17.72
CA ARG A 610 -6.85 -17.41 18.40
C ARG A 610 -6.20 -18.78 18.55
N ASP A 611 -5.69 -19.33 17.46
CA ASP A 611 -5.14 -20.69 17.43
C ASP A 611 -3.81 -20.77 18.18
N LEU A 612 -2.95 -19.74 18.09
CA LEU A 612 -1.74 -19.65 18.89
C LEU A 612 -2.07 -19.68 20.39
N ARG A 613 -3.10 -18.95 20.82
CA ARG A 613 -3.53 -18.94 22.23
C ARG A 613 -3.98 -20.33 22.69
N ALA A 614 -4.69 -21.06 21.84
CA ALA A 614 -5.15 -22.41 22.16
C ALA A 614 -3.99 -23.44 22.19
N LEU A 615 -3.04 -23.34 21.26
CA LEU A 615 -1.96 -24.32 21.10
C LEU A 615 -0.72 -24.07 21.98
N SER A 616 -0.52 -22.82 22.42
CA SER A 616 0.60 -22.43 23.29
C SER A 616 0.33 -22.63 24.79
N ALA A 617 -0.91 -22.87 25.19
CA ALA A 617 -1.29 -23.08 26.58
C ALA A 617 -1.26 -24.58 26.96
N PRO A 618 -0.71 -24.96 28.13
CA PRO A 618 -0.75 -26.34 28.62
C PRO A 618 -2.13 -26.70 29.19
N LEU A 619 -3.17 -26.64 28.36
CA LEU A 619 -4.57 -26.86 28.76
C LEU A 619 -4.77 -28.27 29.34
N LEU A 620 -5.52 -28.38 30.42
CA LEU A 620 -5.97 -29.66 30.95
C LEU A 620 -6.95 -30.29 29.97
N THR A 621 -6.72 -31.52 29.53
CA THR A 621 -7.64 -32.27 28.67
C THR A 621 -7.94 -33.64 29.27
N GLY A 622 -9.11 -34.19 28.96
CA GLY A 622 -9.41 -35.58 29.24
C GLY A 622 -10.89 -35.90 29.21
N GLU A 623 -11.24 -36.99 29.90
CA GLU A 623 -12.58 -37.57 29.90
C GLU A 623 -13.03 -37.85 31.34
N ILE A 624 -14.26 -37.46 31.67
CA ILE A 624 -14.93 -37.81 32.93
C ILE A 624 -16.27 -38.47 32.66
N VAL A 625 -16.78 -39.23 33.61
CA VAL A 625 -18.15 -39.77 33.61
C VAL A 625 -18.93 -39.13 34.73
N VAL A 626 -20.05 -38.50 34.42
CA VAL A 626 -20.93 -37.82 35.37
C VAL A 626 -22.26 -38.55 35.51
N ASN A 627 -22.99 -38.23 36.58
CA ASN A 627 -24.33 -38.74 36.82
C ASN A 627 -25.38 -38.01 35.94
N ARG A 628 -26.67 -38.21 36.26
CA ARG A 628 -27.79 -37.59 35.52
C ARG A 628 -27.83 -36.06 35.54
N GLU A 629 -27.10 -35.37 36.43
CA GLU A 629 -27.04 -33.90 36.43
C GLU A 629 -26.41 -33.35 35.14
N GLY A 630 -25.56 -34.12 34.46
CA GLY A 630 -25.01 -33.76 33.15
C GLY A 630 -25.98 -33.92 31.98
N ALA A 631 -27.23 -34.39 32.19
CA ALA A 631 -28.16 -34.72 31.10
C ALA A 631 -28.64 -33.52 30.27
N SER A 632 -28.49 -32.30 30.81
CA SER A 632 -28.86 -31.05 30.11
C SER A 632 -27.71 -30.43 29.32
N LEU A 633 -26.49 -30.97 29.43
CA LEU A 633 -25.31 -30.44 28.76
C LEU A 633 -25.27 -30.86 27.29
N GLY A 634 -24.83 -29.95 26.43
CA GLY A 634 -24.53 -30.18 25.02
C GLY A 634 -23.06 -29.97 24.68
N PRO A 635 -22.59 -30.42 23.51
CA PRO A 635 -21.28 -30.05 22.98
C PRO A 635 -21.12 -28.51 22.93
N GLY A 636 -19.94 -28.02 23.33
CA GLY A 636 -19.62 -26.59 23.41
C GLY A 636 -20.02 -25.88 24.71
N ASP A 637 -20.81 -26.53 25.59
CA ASP A 637 -21.13 -25.98 26.91
C ASP A 637 -19.91 -25.95 27.85
N VAL A 638 -19.97 -25.08 28.86
CA VAL A 638 -18.88 -24.82 29.79
C VAL A 638 -19.31 -25.18 31.21
N ILE A 639 -18.41 -25.85 31.94
CA ILE A 639 -18.62 -26.30 33.32
C ILE A 639 -17.44 -25.86 34.20
N ARG A 640 -17.63 -25.84 35.51
CA ARG A 640 -16.52 -25.75 36.48
C ARG A 640 -16.23 -27.12 37.04
N LEU A 641 -14.96 -27.48 37.09
CA LEU A 641 -14.47 -28.75 37.62
C LEU A 641 -13.68 -28.51 38.89
N ARG A 642 -14.06 -29.17 39.98
CA ARG A 642 -13.38 -29.09 41.27
C ARG A 642 -13.08 -30.49 41.79
N SER A 643 -11.84 -30.73 42.18
CA SER A 643 -11.46 -31.93 42.91
C SER A 643 -10.26 -31.68 43.81
N ALA A 644 -10.45 -31.83 45.11
CA ALA A 644 -9.37 -31.72 46.08
C ALA A 644 -8.33 -32.84 45.89
N ARG A 645 -8.77 -34.03 45.45
CA ARG A 645 -7.89 -35.19 45.24
C ARG A 645 -6.94 -34.99 44.05
N LEU A 646 -7.39 -34.31 43.01
CA LEU A 646 -6.61 -34.06 41.79
C LEU A 646 -5.98 -32.66 41.76
N GLY A 647 -6.16 -31.85 42.81
CA GLY A 647 -5.63 -30.49 42.88
C GLY A 647 -6.31 -29.52 41.91
N LEU A 648 -7.59 -29.75 41.59
CA LEU A 648 -8.39 -28.91 40.69
C LEU A 648 -9.25 -27.96 41.53
N GLU A 649 -8.97 -26.65 41.46
CA GLU A 649 -9.73 -25.61 42.15
C GLU A 649 -10.55 -24.77 41.15
N ASP A 650 -11.82 -25.13 40.95
CA ASP A 650 -12.76 -24.44 40.05
C ASP A 650 -12.23 -24.21 38.63
N VAL A 651 -11.55 -25.21 38.08
CA VAL A 651 -11.01 -25.14 36.72
C VAL A 651 -12.18 -25.13 35.74
N VAL A 652 -12.24 -24.11 34.88
CA VAL A 652 -13.29 -23.97 33.88
C VAL A 652 -12.95 -24.87 32.68
N MET A 653 -13.87 -25.76 32.34
CA MET A 653 -13.71 -26.76 31.28
C MET A 653 -14.82 -26.61 30.25
N ARG A 654 -14.49 -26.73 28.96
CA ARG A 654 -15.44 -26.78 27.85
C ARG A 654 -15.61 -28.20 27.34
N LEU A 655 -16.85 -28.56 27.04
CA LEU A 655 -17.21 -29.88 26.53
C LEU A 655 -16.98 -29.96 25.02
N SER A 656 -16.19 -30.95 24.59
CA SER A 656 -15.98 -31.24 23.16
C SER A 656 -16.94 -32.30 22.65
N GLU A 657 -17.18 -33.36 23.43
CA GLU A 657 -18.05 -34.47 23.06
C GLU A 657 -18.83 -35.02 24.27
N ILE A 658 -20.01 -35.58 24.00
CA ILE A 658 -20.87 -36.20 25.02
C ILE A 658 -21.33 -37.58 24.54
N GLY A 659 -20.88 -38.62 25.26
CA GLY A 659 -21.35 -40.00 25.10
C GLY A 659 -22.33 -40.37 26.23
N GLN A 660 -23.38 -41.12 25.92
CA GLN A 660 -24.25 -41.71 26.95
C GLN A 660 -24.12 -43.23 26.92
N GLY A 661 -24.20 -43.87 28.10
CA GLY A 661 -24.15 -45.32 28.22
C GLY A 661 -25.31 -46.04 27.52
N ASP A 662 -25.16 -47.34 27.33
CA ASP A 662 -26.06 -48.23 26.58
C ASP A 662 -27.38 -48.60 27.30
N GLY A 663 -27.76 -47.82 28.32
CA GLY A 663 -28.96 -48.04 29.14
C GLY A 663 -28.81 -49.06 30.27
N ARG A 664 -27.65 -49.73 30.41
CA ARG A 664 -27.31 -50.52 31.61
C ARG A 664 -26.45 -49.74 32.60
N ASP A 665 -25.52 -48.93 32.10
CA ASP A 665 -24.82 -47.91 32.87
C ASP A 665 -25.39 -46.51 32.54
N ASN A 666 -25.97 -45.84 33.54
CA ASN A 666 -26.59 -44.51 33.41
C ASN A 666 -25.55 -43.36 33.47
N GLY A 667 -24.26 -43.64 33.28
CA GLY A 667 -23.20 -42.64 33.28
C GLY A 667 -23.16 -41.84 31.97
N ILE A 668 -22.95 -40.52 32.08
CA ILE A 668 -22.78 -39.61 30.95
C ILE A 668 -21.29 -39.32 30.83
N ARG A 669 -20.69 -39.75 29.73
CA ARG A 669 -19.27 -39.53 29.43
C ARG A 669 -19.08 -38.18 28.76
N LEU A 670 -18.22 -37.34 29.34
CA LEU A 670 -17.89 -36.00 28.87
C LEU A 670 -16.41 -35.95 28.50
N LYS A 671 -16.11 -35.62 27.24
CA LYS A 671 -14.77 -35.19 26.85
C LYS A 671 -14.68 -33.68 26.97
N LEU A 672 -13.61 -33.20 27.58
CA LEU A 672 -13.48 -31.81 27.96
C LEU A 672 -12.04 -31.31 27.94
N VAL A 673 -11.91 -30.02 27.68
CA VAL A 673 -10.66 -29.26 27.63
C VAL A 673 -10.80 -28.01 28.49
N GLU A 674 -9.74 -27.62 29.19
CA GLU A 674 -9.69 -26.37 29.92
C GLU A 674 -9.95 -25.20 28.99
N ASP A 675 -10.86 -24.33 29.39
CA ASP A 675 -11.29 -23.24 28.54
C ASP A 675 -10.22 -22.14 28.51
N VAL A 676 -9.72 -21.85 27.31
CA VAL A 676 -8.68 -20.85 27.08
C VAL A 676 -9.11 -19.45 27.55
N PHE A 677 -10.40 -19.13 27.49
CA PHE A 677 -10.91 -17.82 27.91
C PHE A 677 -11.01 -17.65 29.43
N ALA A 678 -10.91 -18.74 30.19
CA ALA A 678 -10.86 -18.70 31.66
C ALA A 678 -9.45 -18.48 32.22
N LEU A 679 -8.40 -18.62 31.40
CA LEU A 679 -7.04 -18.30 31.79
C LEU A 679 -6.94 -16.78 31.98
N GLY A 680 -6.60 -16.35 33.20
CA GLY A 680 -6.46 -14.92 33.50
C GLY A 680 -5.47 -14.23 32.56
N ALA A 681 -5.77 -12.97 32.21
CA ALA A 681 -4.98 -12.16 31.26
C ALA A 681 -3.47 -12.04 31.60
N THR A 682 -3.05 -12.48 32.79
CA THR A 682 -1.68 -12.45 33.32
C THR A 682 -0.84 -13.71 33.05
N ALA A 683 -1.38 -14.80 32.49
CA ALA A 683 -0.59 -15.99 32.15
C ALA A 683 0.14 -15.89 30.79
N ILE A 684 -0.06 -14.77 30.07
CA ILE A 684 0.62 -14.45 28.82
C ILE A 684 1.14 -13.01 28.94
N ALA A 685 2.29 -12.83 29.60
CA ALA A 685 3.12 -11.66 29.37
C ALA A 685 3.90 -11.89 28.06
N GLY A 686 3.16 -11.96 26.97
CA GLY A 686 3.61 -12.03 25.60
C GLY A 686 2.68 -11.16 24.77
N GLY A 687 3.15 -9.96 24.43
CA GLY A 687 2.50 -9.09 23.47
C GLY A 687 1.40 -8.17 24.01
N ARG A 688 1.80 -6.95 24.38
CA ARG A 688 1.26 -5.82 23.63
C ARG A 688 2.39 -5.27 22.77
N ARG A 689 2.51 -5.78 21.53
CA ARG A 689 3.00 -4.90 20.47
C ARG A 689 1.96 -3.79 20.30
N PRO A 690 2.34 -2.53 20.06
CA PRO A 690 1.41 -1.62 19.41
C PRO A 690 0.99 -2.28 18.08
N SER A 691 -0.31 -2.27 17.79
CA SER A 691 -0.84 -2.72 16.50
C SER A 691 -0.15 -1.94 15.38
N GLY A 692 0.69 -2.60 14.59
CA GLY A 692 1.36 -2.01 13.44
C GLY A 692 2.19 -3.02 12.64
N GLY A 693 1.81 -3.20 11.36
CA GLY A 693 2.70 -3.56 10.26
C GLY A 693 2.85 -5.06 9.94
N THR A 694 2.50 -5.41 8.70
CA THR A 694 2.91 -6.63 8.01
C THR A 694 4.41 -6.89 8.15
N VAL A 695 4.74 -8.15 8.42
CA VAL A 695 6.10 -8.65 8.46
C VAL A 695 6.57 -8.74 7.02
N THR A 696 7.38 -7.76 6.64
CA THR A 696 8.11 -7.57 5.39
C THR A 696 7.45 -6.67 4.32
N GLN A 697 8.12 -5.56 4.02
CA GLN A 697 7.84 -4.51 3.05
C GLN A 697 8.77 -4.70 1.85
N PRO A 698 8.45 -4.21 0.64
CA PRO A 698 9.40 -4.24 -0.47
C PRO A 698 10.63 -3.36 -0.16
N PRO A 699 11.80 -3.72 -0.68
CA PRO A 699 13.03 -2.99 -0.40
C PRO A 699 12.96 -1.58 -1.01
N ARG A 700 13.28 -0.55 -0.20
CA ARG A 700 13.25 0.87 -0.60
C ARG A 700 14.66 1.45 -0.63
N ALA A 701 14.94 2.41 -1.53
CA ALA A 701 16.26 3.05 -1.61
C ALA A 701 16.67 3.83 -0.34
N LEU A 702 17.97 3.85 -0.05
CA LEU A 702 18.54 4.63 1.05
C LEU A 702 18.54 6.12 0.70
N THR A 703 17.95 6.95 1.56
CA THR A 703 17.94 8.42 1.36
C THR A 703 19.20 9.05 1.92
N ARG A 704 19.64 8.61 3.10
CA ARG A 704 20.85 9.07 3.79
C ARG A 704 21.92 8.00 3.69
N ARG A 705 23.01 8.30 3.00
CA ARG A 705 24.06 7.33 2.68
C ARG A 705 25.43 7.99 2.67
N MET A 706 26.45 7.18 2.89
CA MET A 706 27.85 7.53 2.90
C MET A 706 28.57 6.56 1.96
N ALA A 707 29.34 7.11 1.04
CA ALA A 707 30.38 6.40 0.31
C ALA A 707 31.64 7.28 0.34
N ALA A 708 32.75 6.74 0.82
CA ALA A 708 34.02 7.46 0.93
C ALA A 708 35.20 6.49 0.85
N GLU A 709 36.38 6.99 0.49
CA GLU A 709 37.62 6.23 0.69
C GLU A 709 37.85 6.00 2.20
N ALA A 710 38.34 4.85 2.62
CA ALA A 710 38.53 4.50 4.02
C ALA A 710 39.75 5.22 4.63
N PRO A 711 39.64 5.79 5.86
CA PRO A 711 40.80 6.32 6.57
C PRO A 711 41.70 5.19 7.09
N TYR A 712 42.98 5.51 7.35
CA TYR A 712 43.95 4.55 7.92
C TYR A 712 43.43 3.81 9.15
N TRP A 713 42.71 4.52 10.03
CA TRP A 713 42.12 3.94 11.23
C TRP A 713 41.18 2.75 10.93
N LEU A 714 40.34 2.87 9.90
CA LEU A 714 39.42 1.80 9.52
C LEU A 714 40.16 0.64 8.84
N LEU A 715 41.19 0.95 8.05
CA LEU A 715 42.07 -0.05 7.45
C LEU A 715 42.79 -0.90 8.51
N VAL A 716 43.31 -0.27 9.58
CA VAL A 716 43.95 -0.97 10.71
C VAL A 716 42.94 -1.78 11.51
N ARG A 717 41.71 -1.30 11.67
CA ARG A 717 40.67 -2.04 12.41
C ARG A 717 40.30 -3.35 11.72
N GLU A 718 40.23 -3.34 10.39
CA GLU A 718 39.84 -4.52 9.60
C GLU A 718 41.03 -5.47 9.33
N LEU A 719 42.19 -4.94 8.94
CA LEU A 719 43.35 -5.77 8.53
C LEU A 719 44.35 -6.01 9.67
N GLY A 720 44.30 -5.21 10.73
CA GLY A 720 45.37 -5.11 11.72
C GLY A 720 46.52 -4.22 11.24
N HIS A 721 47.31 -3.73 12.20
CA HIS A 721 48.35 -2.72 11.94
C HIS A 721 49.42 -3.19 10.95
N ALA A 722 49.95 -4.41 11.15
CA ALA A 722 51.04 -4.94 10.33
C ALA A 722 50.65 -5.11 8.86
N GLU A 723 49.41 -5.54 8.60
CA GLU A 723 48.93 -5.78 7.24
C GLU A 723 48.54 -4.47 6.55
N ALA A 724 47.87 -3.55 7.25
CA ALA A 724 47.55 -2.22 6.72
C ALA A 724 48.83 -1.47 6.29
N ASP A 725 49.89 -1.52 7.12
CA ASP A 725 51.17 -0.90 6.79
C ASP A 725 51.87 -1.59 5.63
N ARG A 726 51.80 -2.92 5.54
CA ARG A 726 52.37 -3.68 4.43
C ARG A 726 51.69 -3.32 3.11
N VAL A 727 50.36 -3.27 3.07
CA VAL A 727 49.59 -2.89 1.87
C VAL A 727 50.01 -1.51 1.38
N LEU A 728 50.05 -0.51 2.28
CA LEU A 728 50.43 0.87 1.92
C LEU A 728 51.92 1.04 1.60
N ALA A 729 52.79 0.16 2.08
CA ALA A 729 54.20 0.15 1.73
C ALA A 729 54.45 -0.49 0.35
N ASP A 730 53.73 -1.57 0.04
CA ASP A 730 53.81 -2.27 -1.23
C ASP A 730 53.15 -1.46 -2.37
N ASP A 731 51.99 -0.86 -2.10
CA ASP A 731 51.27 0.03 -3.01
C ASP A 731 50.80 1.32 -2.29
N PRO A 732 51.60 2.40 -2.38
CA PRO A 732 51.24 3.70 -1.82
C PRO A 732 49.99 4.35 -2.41
N ASP A 733 49.52 3.87 -3.55
CA ASP A 733 48.38 4.41 -4.26
C ASP A 733 47.08 3.67 -3.94
N ALA A 734 47.17 2.58 -3.17
CA ALA A 734 46.03 1.75 -2.79
C ALA A 734 45.05 2.49 -1.87
N GLY A 735 43.82 2.61 -2.34
CA GLY A 735 42.65 3.04 -1.58
C GLY A 735 41.62 1.91 -1.48
N THR A 736 40.86 1.90 -0.39
CA THR A 736 39.70 1.03 -0.21
C THR A 736 38.46 1.88 0.04
N LEU A 737 37.29 1.39 -0.34
CA LEU A 737 36.03 2.08 -0.14
C LEU A 737 35.43 1.70 1.23
N VAL A 738 34.73 2.63 1.86
CA VAL A 738 33.76 2.36 2.92
C VAL A 738 32.41 2.94 2.49
N ALA A 739 31.35 2.15 2.63
CA ALA A 739 29.99 2.58 2.34
C ALA A 739 28.98 2.05 3.37
N SER A 740 28.02 2.88 3.75
CA SER A 740 26.90 2.52 4.63
C SER A 740 25.80 3.58 4.51
N GLY A 741 24.67 3.37 5.16
CA GLY A 741 23.61 4.37 5.22
C GLY A 741 22.44 3.94 6.08
N GLU A 742 21.39 4.75 6.06
CA GLU A 742 20.21 4.52 6.88
C GLU A 742 19.53 3.19 6.55
N ARG A 743 18.90 2.58 7.57
CA ARG A 743 17.93 1.51 7.33
C ARG A 743 16.69 2.12 6.65
N PRO A 744 16.31 1.65 5.44
CA PRO A 744 15.22 2.25 4.68
C PRO A 744 13.82 1.81 5.15
N SER A 745 13.71 0.64 5.78
CA SER A 745 12.49 0.08 6.38
C SER A 745 12.84 -0.83 7.56
N ALA A 746 11.94 -1.01 8.53
CA ALA A 746 12.22 -1.76 9.76
C ALA A 746 12.53 -3.25 9.54
N ASP A 747 12.15 -3.79 8.39
CA ASP A 747 12.36 -5.17 7.96
C ASP A 747 13.57 -5.34 7.01
N ALA A 748 14.26 -4.26 6.65
CA ALA A 748 15.48 -4.32 5.85
C ALA A 748 16.62 -4.95 6.68
N LEU A 749 17.26 -6.00 6.13
CA LEU A 749 18.25 -6.81 6.83
C LEU A 749 19.68 -6.28 6.65
N ALA A 750 20.08 -6.03 5.40
CA ALA A 750 21.37 -5.48 4.98
C ALA A 750 21.22 -4.82 3.60
N ALA A 751 22.28 -4.21 3.05
CA ALA A 751 22.31 -3.75 1.66
C ALA A 751 23.45 -4.37 0.88
N GLN A 752 23.21 -4.76 -0.37
CA GLN A 752 24.27 -5.16 -1.30
C GLN A 752 25.07 -3.93 -1.74
N LEU A 753 26.40 -4.03 -1.63
CA LEU A 753 27.35 -3.07 -2.15
C LEU A 753 27.68 -3.43 -3.60
N TRP A 754 27.41 -2.49 -4.50
CA TRP A 754 27.77 -2.59 -5.91
C TRP A 754 28.76 -1.48 -6.25
N ILE A 755 29.87 -1.85 -6.89
CA ILE A 755 30.93 -0.94 -7.32
C ILE A 755 31.14 -1.08 -8.83
N ASP A 756 31.24 0.05 -9.51
CA ASP A 756 31.67 0.14 -10.91
C ASP A 756 32.96 0.98 -11.01
N PRO A 757 34.12 0.37 -11.28
CA PRO A 757 35.37 1.08 -11.54
C PRO A 757 35.50 1.60 -12.99
N GLY A 758 34.41 1.56 -13.78
CA GLY A 758 34.38 1.95 -15.20
C GLY A 758 34.38 0.77 -16.17
N THR A 759 34.43 -0.46 -15.67
CA THR A 759 34.34 -1.71 -16.46
C THR A 759 32.95 -2.36 -16.40
N GLY A 760 32.00 -1.74 -15.68
CA GLY A 760 30.67 -2.24 -15.42
C GLY A 760 30.46 -2.58 -13.94
N PRO A 761 29.23 -2.46 -13.43
CA PRO A 761 28.93 -2.64 -12.02
C PRO A 761 29.03 -4.11 -11.61
N ALA A 762 29.73 -4.37 -10.50
CA ALA A 762 29.85 -5.68 -9.87
C ALA A 762 29.41 -5.63 -8.41
N GLN A 763 28.75 -6.68 -7.94
CA GLN A 763 28.43 -6.86 -6.53
C GLN A 763 29.70 -7.29 -5.78
N GLU A 764 30.00 -6.60 -4.69
CA GLU A 764 31.18 -6.90 -3.87
C GLU A 764 30.83 -7.58 -2.55
N GLY A 765 29.71 -7.23 -1.92
CA GLY A 765 29.32 -7.82 -0.64
C GLY A 765 28.07 -7.23 -0.03
N LEU A 766 27.84 -7.51 1.26
CA LEU A 766 26.76 -6.93 2.06
C LEU A 766 27.32 -5.91 3.05
N VAL A 767 26.66 -4.77 3.17
CA VAL A 767 26.95 -3.74 4.18
C VAL A 767 25.81 -3.64 5.18
N ALA A 768 26.17 -3.41 6.45
CA ALA A 768 25.22 -3.14 7.50
C ALA A 768 24.70 -1.69 7.40
N PHE A 769 23.48 -1.47 7.90
CA PHE A 769 22.93 -0.14 8.06
C PHE A 769 23.54 0.57 9.27
N ALA A 770 23.54 1.91 9.22
CA ALA A 770 24.01 2.76 10.29
C ALA A 770 22.83 3.62 10.80
N PRO A 771 22.77 3.91 12.12
CA PRO A 771 21.90 4.94 12.65
C PRO A 771 22.14 6.28 11.94
N THR A 772 21.11 7.13 11.84
CA THR A 772 21.26 8.44 11.20
C THR A 772 20.43 9.54 11.85
N ALA A 773 20.91 10.77 11.71
CA ALA A 773 20.20 11.99 12.06
C ALA A 773 20.33 13.03 10.94
N MET A 774 19.54 14.09 11.02
CA MET A 774 19.60 15.23 10.10
C MET A 774 19.93 16.51 10.85
N LEU A 775 20.92 17.28 10.39
CA LEU A 775 21.24 18.57 10.98
C LEU A 775 20.07 19.55 10.86
N ALA A 776 19.68 20.20 11.95
CA ALA A 776 18.50 21.07 12.00
C ALA A 776 18.81 22.55 11.72
N ALA A 777 20.05 23.00 11.95
CA ALA A 777 20.49 24.36 11.74
C ALA A 777 21.93 24.40 11.23
N ASP A 778 22.29 25.46 10.51
CA ASP A 778 23.65 25.65 10.02
C ASP A 778 24.67 25.67 11.17
N VAL A 779 25.83 25.06 10.93
CA VAL A 779 26.95 24.96 11.88
C VAL A 779 28.19 25.55 11.23
N THR A 780 28.96 26.32 11.98
CA THR A 780 30.20 26.94 11.46
C THR A 780 31.36 25.95 11.47
N ASP A 781 32.52 26.34 10.94
CA ASP A 781 33.76 25.56 11.04
C ASP A 781 34.48 25.70 12.40
N HIS A 782 33.87 26.36 13.39
CA HIS A 782 34.48 26.57 14.69
C HIS A 782 34.64 25.25 15.47
N PRO A 783 35.86 24.86 15.90
CA PRO A 783 36.10 23.56 16.55
C PRO A 783 35.36 23.36 17.87
N GLU A 784 34.90 24.43 18.52
CA GLU A 784 34.16 24.37 19.80
C GLU A 784 32.64 24.46 19.64
N ASP A 785 32.12 24.53 18.42
CA ASP A 785 30.68 24.39 18.15
C ASP A 785 30.28 22.91 18.30
N ARG A 786 30.22 22.44 19.55
CA ARG A 786 30.08 21.02 19.89
C ARG A 786 28.66 20.55 20.07
N VAL A 787 27.69 21.45 20.19
CA VAL A 787 26.28 21.10 20.39
C VAL A 787 25.55 21.36 19.08
N LEU A 788 25.20 20.29 18.36
CA LEU A 788 24.57 20.36 17.06
C LEU A 788 23.09 20.00 17.19
N PRO A 789 22.15 20.86 16.76
CA PRO A 789 20.74 20.52 16.76
C PRO A 789 20.42 19.57 15.62
N VAL A 790 19.62 18.53 15.89
CA VAL A 790 19.32 17.46 14.93
C VAL A 790 17.85 17.03 14.96
N THR A 791 17.37 16.46 13.85
CA THR A 791 15.99 15.98 13.68
C THR A 791 15.96 14.67 12.90
N GLY A 792 14.77 14.05 12.83
CA GLY A 792 14.52 12.92 11.93
C GLY A 792 15.36 11.68 12.23
N TRP A 793 15.58 11.38 13.50
CA TRP A 793 16.33 10.23 13.99
C TRP A 793 15.83 8.90 13.43
N ARG A 794 16.78 8.01 13.12
CA ARG A 794 16.52 6.59 12.83
C ARG A 794 17.52 5.74 13.62
N ASP A 795 17.02 4.69 14.25
CA ASP A 795 17.81 3.69 15.00
C ASP A 795 18.69 4.29 16.13
N ILE A 796 18.22 5.36 16.80
CA ILE A 796 18.98 6.08 17.83
C ILE A 796 19.38 5.23 19.04
N GLY A 797 18.59 4.18 19.35
CA GLY A 797 18.86 3.28 20.46
C GLY A 797 20.12 2.41 20.28
N GLU A 798 20.75 2.48 19.11
CA GLU A 798 21.95 1.72 18.74
C GLU A 798 23.23 2.59 18.79
N VAL A 799 23.16 3.87 19.19
CA VAL A 799 24.34 4.77 19.21
C VAL A 799 24.92 4.93 20.61
N ASP A 800 26.15 4.45 20.80
CA ASP A 800 26.91 4.63 22.04
C ASP A 800 27.75 5.92 22.04
N ILE A 801 28.03 6.47 23.24
CA ILE A 801 28.97 7.58 23.41
C ILE A 801 30.38 7.11 23.06
N GLY A 802 31.10 7.91 22.28
CA GLY A 802 32.42 7.58 21.72
C GLY A 802 32.35 7.13 20.26
N THR A 803 31.16 6.81 19.74
CA THR A 803 30.94 6.41 18.34
C THR A 803 31.45 7.47 17.36
N LEU A 804 32.10 7.04 16.28
CA LEU A 804 32.45 7.90 15.15
C LEU A 804 31.28 8.03 14.15
N ALA A 805 31.01 9.26 13.72
CA ALA A 805 29.99 9.55 12.71
C ALA A 805 30.57 10.36 11.54
N TYR A 806 29.97 10.17 10.37
CA TYR A 806 30.25 10.91 9.15
C TYR A 806 29.24 12.03 8.98
N PHE A 807 29.75 13.24 8.79
CA PHE A 807 28.97 14.47 8.71
C PHE A 807 29.47 15.30 7.53
N GLY A 808 28.89 15.12 6.34
CA GLY A 808 29.22 15.93 5.16
C GLY A 808 30.71 15.91 4.74
N GLY A 809 31.44 14.83 5.03
CA GLY A 809 32.89 14.73 4.77
C GLY A 809 33.77 15.00 5.99
N GLU A 810 33.21 15.56 7.07
CA GLU A 810 33.84 15.65 8.39
C GLU A 810 33.58 14.36 9.19
N LEU A 811 34.59 13.89 9.93
CA LEU A 811 34.43 12.83 10.91
C LEU A 811 34.28 13.46 12.29
N ILE A 812 33.24 13.07 13.03
CA ILE A 812 32.94 13.59 14.36
C ILE A 812 32.79 12.44 15.36
N ARG A 813 33.24 12.64 16.59
CA ARG A 813 33.03 11.72 17.71
C ARG A 813 31.79 12.15 18.48
N ILE A 814 30.93 11.21 18.87
CA ILE A 814 29.73 11.51 19.64
C ILE A 814 30.05 11.53 21.13
N ASP A 815 29.83 12.67 21.78
CA ASP A 815 30.11 12.91 23.21
C ASP A 815 28.82 12.95 24.05
N GLY A 816 27.65 13.15 23.43
CA GLY A 816 26.34 13.19 24.10
C GLY A 816 25.17 13.18 23.11
N ILE A 817 24.01 12.67 23.53
CA ILE A 817 22.79 12.59 22.69
C ILE A 817 21.56 12.98 23.51
N THR A 818 20.70 13.85 22.95
CA THR A 818 19.35 14.16 23.44
C THR A 818 18.32 13.93 22.31
N GLU A 819 17.03 14.18 22.57
CA GLU A 819 15.97 14.06 21.57
C GLU A 819 16.15 15.00 20.36
N ASP A 820 16.81 16.13 20.55
CA ASP A 820 16.91 17.22 19.58
C ASP A 820 18.35 17.74 19.35
N THR A 821 19.34 17.23 20.08
CA THR A 821 20.74 17.66 19.95
C THR A 821 21.74 16.50 20.09
N ILE A 822 22.90 16.65 19.45
CA ILE A 822 24.10 15.84 19.72
C ILE A 822 25.22 16.73 20.22
N THR A 823 25.94 16.26 21.23
CA THR A 823 27.22 16.83 21.65
C THR A 823 28.33 16.05 20.98
N VAL A 824 29.30 16.72 20.37
CA VAL A 824 30.31 16.09 19.50
C VAL A 824 31.72 16.65 19.70
N GLY A 825 32.71 15.80 19.49
CA GLY A 825 34.08 16.17 19.19
C GLY A 825 34.27 16.31 17.68
N ARG A 826 34.67 17.48 17.21
CA ARG A 826 34.74 17.82 15.78
C ARG A 826 36.10 17.55 15.15
N GLY A 827 36.16 17.33 13.84
CA GLY A 827 37.42 17.14 13.10
C GLY A 827 38.28 15.99 13.63
N CYS A 828 37.71 14.80 13.67
CA CYS A 828 38.36 13.58 14.10
C CYS A 828 39.19 12.94 12.98
N LEU A 829 40.17 12.12 13.40
CA LEU A 829 41.08 11.39 12.51
C LEU A 829 41.72 12.31 11.45
N ASP A 830 41.42 12.08 10.17
CA ASP A 830 42.01 12.73 9.01
C ASP A 830 41.15 13.87 8.44
N SER A 831 40.12 14.28 9.19
CA SER A 831 39.24 15.41 8.86
C SER A 831 39.50 16.61 9.77
N VAL A 832 39.00 17.78 9.35
CA VAL A 832 39.01 19.01 10.16
C VAL A 832 37.57 19.54 10.33
N PRO A 833 37.30 20.38 11.34
CA PRO A 833 36.00 21.04 11.49
C PRO A 833 35.63 21.86 10.24
N ARG A 834 34.42 21.69 9.72
CA ARG A 834 33.87 22.35 8.51
C ARG A 834 32.53 23.03 8.76
N ALA A 835 32.17 24.03 7.96
CA ALA A 835 30.80 24.54 8.00
C ALA A 835 29.84 23.53 7.34
N HIS A 836 28.66 23.34 7.92
CA HIS A 836 27.62 22.44 7.41
C HIS A 836 26.28 23.15 7.39
N ALA A 837 25.53 23.00 6.29
CA ALA A 837 24.19 23.55 6.18
C ALA A 837 23.15 22.63 6.83
N ALA A 838 22.04 23.20 7.32
CA ALA A 838 20.87 22.46 7.75
C ALA A 838 20.41 21.47 6.66
N GLY A 839 20.00 20.28 7.05
CA GLY A 839 19.70 19.19 6.12
C GLY A 839 20.90 18.33 5.72
N THR A 840 22.08 18.56 6.32
CA THR A 840 23.23 17.64 6.16
C THR A 840 23.01 16.38 7.01
N PRO A 841 23.12 15.17 6.44
CA PRO A 841 22.95 13.93 7.19
C PRO A 841 24.16 13.63 8.08
N VAL A 842 23.89 13.12 9.28
CA VAL A 842 24.89 12.55 10.20
C VAL A 842 24.70 11.04 10.21
N ILE A 843 25.74 10.27 9.88
CA ILE A 843 25.69 8.81 9.73
C ILE A 843 26.65 8.17 10.72
N PHE A 844 26.13 7.42 11.70
CA PHE A 844 26.90 6.82 12.79
C PHE A 844 27.46 5.45 12.35
N PHE A 845 28.56 5.47 11.58
CA PHE A 845 29.02 4.31 10.82
C PHE A 845 29.95 3.36 11.60
N ASP A 846 30.45 3.75 12.76
CA ASP A 846 31.54 3.09 13.49
C ASP A 846 31.32 1.58 13.72
N GLU A 847 30.20 1.16 14.31
CA GLU A 847 29.99 -0.25 14.70
C GLU A 847 29.79 -1.19 13.48
N GLY A 848 29.27 -0.66 12.38
CA GLY A 848 28.87 -1.43 11.20
C GLY A 848 29.75 -1.27 9.97
N ALA A 849 30.69 -0.33 9.96
CA ALA A 849 31.51 -0.06 8.78
C ALA A 849 32.52 -1.18 8.51
N ARG A 850 32.63 -1.52 7.23
CA ARG A 850 33.62 -2.43 6.68
C ARG A 850 34.25 -1.78 5.45
N ILE A 851 35.51 -2.10 5.20
CA ILE A 851 36.18 -1.72 3.95
C ILE A 851 35.77 -2.68 2.83
N SER A 852 35.84 -2.21 1.58
CA SER A 852 35.73 -3.02 0.38
C SER A 852 36.85 -4.08 0.35
N GLU A 853 36.58 -5.22 -0.30
CA GLU A 853 37.60 -6.25 -0.53
C GLU A 853 38.56 -5.81 -1.65
N GLY A 854 38.05 -5.05 -2.61
CA GLY A 854 38.79 -4.44 -3.70
C GLY A 854 39.71 -3.31 -3.22
N GLN A 855 40.90 -3.28 -3.80
CA GLN A 855 41.85 -2.17 -3.72
C GLN A 855 41.87 -1.43 -5.05
N TYR A 856 41.90 -0.11 -4.96
CA TYR A 856 41.75 0.79 -6.11
C TYR A 856 42.90 1.78 -6.12
N ALA A 857 43.37 2.14 -7.31
CA ALA A 857 44.50 3.05 -7.45
C ALA A 857 44.06 4.50 -7.30
N ALA A 858 44.96 5.36 -6.83
CA ALA A 858 44.76 6.80 -6.77
C ALA A 858 44.34 7.39 -8.12
N GLY A 859 43.32 8.25 -8.10
CA GLY A 859 42.73 8.88 -9.28
C GLY A 859 41.62 8.05 -9.94
N GLU A 860 41.45 6.77 -9.58
CA GLU A 860 40.30 5.99 -10.01
C GLU A 860 39.02 6.56 -9.39
N THR A 861 37.96 6.65 -10.20
CA THR A 861 36.65 7.12 -9.78
C THR A 861 35.67 5.96 -9.84
N LEU A 862 35.09 5.63 -8.69
CA LEU A 862 34.17 4.52 -8.51
C LEU A 862 32.74 5.05 -8.43
N SER A 863 31.83 4.41 -9.16
CA SER A 863 30.40 4.57 -8.95
C SER A 863 29.91 3.50 -7.98
N VAL A 864 29.20 3.91 -6.93
CA VAL A 864 28.78 3.07 -5.81
C VAL A 864 27.26 3.09 -5.69
N ARG A 865 26.65 1.91 -5.51
CA ARG A 865 25.22 1.76 -5.21
C ARG A 865 25.00 0.83 -4.02
N LEU A 866 24.02 1.16 -3.18
CA LEU A 866 23.57 0.34 -2.06
C LEU A 866 22.15 -0.17 -2.33
N LEU A 867 22.00 -1.49 -2.44
CA LEU A 867 20.73 -2.16 -2.75
C LEU A 867 20.23 -2.92 -1.52
N PRO A 868 19.30 -2.36 -0.72
CA PRO A 868 18.78 -2.99 0.49
C PRO A 868 17.98 -4.25 0.21
N GLU A 869 18.00 -5.17 1.18
CA GLU A 869 17.34 -6.48 1.14
C GLU A 869 16.27 -6.57 2.23
N THR A 870 15.09 -7.08 1.85
CA THR A 870 13.93 -7.34 2.71
C THR A 870 13.38 -8.74 2.40
N GLY A 871 12.40 -9.23 3.15
CA GLY A 871 11.78 -10.54 2.90
C GLY A 871 11.28 -10.77 1.44
N PRO A 872 10.73 -9.74 0.75
CA PRO A 872 10.35 -9.82 -0.66
C PRO A 872 11.50 -9.82 -1.66
N GLY A 873 12.73 -9.49 -1.25
CA GLY A 873 13.92 -9.51 -2.10
C GLY A 873 14.79 -8.25 -1.98
N THR A 874 15.66 -8.07 -2.98
CA THR A 874 16.64 -6.97 -3.08
C THR A 874 16.08 -5.82 -3.93
N LEU A 875 16.40 -4.57 -3.57
CA LEU A 875 16.06 -3.40 -4.37
C LEU A 875 16.57 -3.55 -5.82
N ALA A 876 15.73 -3.20 -6.80
CA ALA A 876 16.15 -3.22 -8.20
C ALA A 876 17.30 -2.22 -8.44
N PHE A 877 18.35 -2.66 -9.14
CA PHE A 877 19.55 -1.87 -9.41
C PHE A 877 19.25 -0.49 -10.02
N ALA A 878 18.27 -0.39 -10.92
CA ALA A 878 17.87 0.87 -11.57
C ALA A 878 17.22 1.89 -10.61
N LEU A 879 16.77 1.45 -9.43
CA LEU A 879 16.15 2.30 -8.41
C LEU A 879 17.14 2.72 -7.31
N ALA A 880 18.34 2.15 -7.27
CA ALA A 880 19.36 2.49 -6.28
C ALA A 880 20.11 3.77 -6.70
N PRO A 881 20.13 4.81 -5.84
CA PRO A 881 20.93 6.02 -6.07
C PRO A 881 22.42 5.69 -6.23
N GLU A 882 23.08 6.43 -7.12
CA GLU A 882 24.53 6.30 -7.36
C GLU A 882 25.29 7.40 -6.61
N ASP A 883 26.33 7.00 -5.89
CA ASP A 883 27.34 7.89 -5.33
C ASP A 883 28.66 7.74 -6.07
N THR A 884 29.49 8.78 -6.07
CA THR A 884 30.79 8.78 -6.76
C THR A 884 31.91 9.02 -5.76
N VAL A 885 32.93 8.17 -5.78
CA VAL A 885 34.11 8.28 -4.91
C VAL A 885 35.37 8.23 -5.77
N THR A 886 36.22 9.25 -5.65
CA THR A 886 37.54 9.27 -6.27
C THR A 886 38.60 8.95 -5.22
N MET A 887 39.45 7.97 -5.52
CA MET A 887 40.55 7.56 -4.62
C MET A 887 41.65 8.60 -4.62
N ASP A 888 42.09 9.03 -3.44
CA ASP A 888 43.11 10.07 -3.25
C ASP A 888 44.17 9.65 -2.21
N ARG A 889 44.44 8.34 -2.11
CA ARG A 889 45.47 7.78 -1.22
C ARG A 889 45.21 8.14 0.25
N ARG A 890 43.94 8.16 0.67
CA ARG A 890 43.50 8.68 1.97
C ARG A 890 44.24 8.03 3.14
N ALA A 891 44.43 6.72 3.10
CA ALA A 891 45.03 5.98 4.21
C ALA A 891 46.53 6.24 4.39
N ILE A 892 47.30 6.55 3.33
CA ILE A 892 48.75 6.80 3.46
C ILE A 892 49.09 8.22 3.95
N ARG A 893 48.15 9.16 3.81
CA ARG A 893 48.32 10.57 4.20
C ARG A 893 48.49 10.71 5.72
N PRO A 894 49.31 11.67 6.19
CA PRO A 894 49.40 11.98 7.62
C PRO A 894 48.10 12.63 8.11
N LEU A 895 47.81 12.52 9.41
CA LEU A 895 46.69 13.25 10.00
C LEU A 895 46.95 14.76 9.99
N PRO A 896 45.92 15.60 9.79
CA PRO A 896 46.07 17.05 9.82
C PRO A 896 46.44 17.53 11.24
N PRO A 897 47.18 18.63 11.37
CA PRO A 897 47.50 19.20 12.68
C PRO A 897 46.23 19.52 13.48
N GLY A 898 46.23 19.14 14.76
CA GLY A 898 45.15 19.48 15.69
C GLY A 898 45.34 20.87 16.29
N ARG A 899 44.31 21.40 16.95
CA ARG A 899 44.35 22.62 17.78
C ARG A 899 45.04 23.79 17.07
N VAL A 900 44.78 23.98 15.78
CA VAL A 900 45.44 25.03 14.99
C VAL A 900 44.83 26.38 15.37
N GLN A 901 45.67 27.27 15.90
CA GLN A 901 45.27 28.59 16.39
C GLN A 901 46.23 29.67 15.90
N GLY A 902 45.69 30.85 15.61
CA GLY A 902 46.46 32.07 15.37
C GLY A 902 46.28 33.04 16.53
N ASN A 903 47.37 33.48 17.14
CA ASN A 903 47.37 34.32 18.35
C ASN A 903 46.48 33.75 19.47
N GLY A 904 46.44 32.42 19.60
CA GLY A 904 45.64 31.71 20.61
C GLY A 904 44.14 31.58 20.29
N SER A 905 43.68 32.08 19.14
CA SER A 905 42.28 31.98 18.70
C SER A 905 42.10 30.94 17.59
N TYR A 906 40.98 30.23 17.58
CA TYR A 906 40.54 29.45 16.43
C TYR A 906 40.03 30.34 15.28
N VAL A 907 39.67 31.58 15.55
CA VAL A 907 39.32 32.58 14.53
C VAL A 907 40.25 33.76 14.73
N PRO A 908 41.48 33.73 14.19
CA PRO A 908 42.40 34.85 14.33
C PRO A 908 41.82 36.10 13.67
N ASP A 909 42.22 37.27 14.17
CA ASP A 909 41.88 38.55 13.55
C ASP A 909 42.31 38.56 12.08
N VAL A 910 41.40 38.95 11.19
CA VAL A 910 41.64 39.00 9.74
C VAL A 910 42.82 39.90 9.39
N ASP A 911 43.06 40.93 10.21
CA ASP A 911 44.16 41.90 10.03
C ASP A 911 45.40 41.58 10.87
N ALA A 912 45.51 40.38 11.43
CA ALA A 912 46.61 40.00 12.33
C ALA A 912 48.01 40.16 11.67
N LEU A 913 48.13 39.88 10.37
CA LEU A 913 49.39 40.03 9.63
C LEU A 913 49.63 41.46 9.12
N VAL A 914 48.61 42.31 9.10
CA VAL A 914 48.74 43.75 8.83
C VAL A 914 49.24 44.47 10.09
N THR A 915 48.78 44.03 11.25
CA THR A 915 49.07 44.66 12.55
C THR A 915 50.36 44.17 13.20
N GLY A 916 50.91 43.01 12.78
CA GLY A 916 52.21 42.52 13.25
C GLY A 916 52.45 41.04 12.92
N ASN A 917 53.26 40.38 13.75
CA ASN A 917 53.53 38.95 13.60
C ASN A 917 52.32 38.11 14.03
N LEU A 918 52.02 37.06 13.27
CA LEU A 918 51.02 36.06 13.63
C LEU A 918 51.69 34.85 14.27
N VAL A 919 51.36 34.56 15.52
CA VAL A 919 51.84 33.35 16.22
C VAL A 919 50.89 32.21 15.92
N LEU A 920 51.33 31.24 15.12
CA LEU A 920 50.62 30.00 14.85
C LEU A 920 51.03 28.94 15.85
N THR A 921 50.05 28.23 16.42
CA THR A 921 50.27 27.08 17.30
C THR A 921 49.40 25.91 16.88
N TRP A 922 49.88 24.69 17.03
CA TRP A 922 49.15 23.48 16.71
C TRP A 922 49.59 22.30 17.60
N ALA A 923 48.81 21.23 17.54
CA ALA A 923 49.06 19.95 18.19
C ALA A 923 49.43 18.90 17.13
N HIS A 924 50.44 18.07 17.42
CA HIS A 924 50.72 16.92 16.57
C HIS A 924 49.56 15.91 16.63
N ARG A 925 49.42 15.19 15.52
CA ARG A 925 48.50 14.07 15.33
C ARG A 925 49.28 12.96 14.66
N ASP A 926 49.07 11.73 15.11
CA ASP A 926 49.85 10.57 14.68
C ASP A 926 48.90 9.43 14.33
N ARG A 927 48.89 9.06 13.04
CA ARG A 927 47.95 8.06 12.54
C ARG A 927 48.26 6.66 13.07
N LEU A 928 49.52 6.37 13.41
CA LEU A 928 49.96 5.04 13.85
C LEU A 928 49.54 4.77 15.29
N THR A 929 49.50 5.80 16.13
CA THR A 929 49.12 5.70 17.55
C THR A 929 47.65 6.00 17.81
N GLN A 930 47.00 6.80 16.95
CA GLN A 930 45.57 7.11 17.05
C GLN A 930 44.69 6.04 16.37
N THR A 931 44.98 4.77 16.64
CA THR A 931 44.27 3.57 16.14
C THR A 931 43.36 2.93 17.21
N SER A 932 43.38 3.46 18.43
CA SER A 932 42.51 3.05 19.55
C SER A 932 41.04 3.44 19.33
N PRO A 933 40.07 2.77 20.00
CA PRO A 933 38.68 3.22 20.04
C PRO A 933 38.48 4.61 20.65
N VAL A 934 39.46 5.12 21.41
CA VAL A 934 39.41 6.49 21.94
C VAL A 934 39.82 7.46 20.83
N ILE A 935 38.83 7.95 20.09
CA ILE A 935 39.02 8.95 19.04
C ILE A 935 39.31 10.30 19.67
N VAL A 936 40.23 11.06 19.06
CA VAL A 936 40.59 12.41 19.51
C VAL A 936 40.04 13.43 18.52
N ASP A 937 39.36 14.46 19.02
CA ASP A 937 38.82 15.57 18.24
C ASP A 937 39.91 16.62 17.94
N HIS A 938 39.59 17.60 17.09
CA HIS A 938 40.54 18.63 16.67
C HIS A 938 41.12 19.40 17.86
N THR A 939 40.38 19.57 18.95
CA THR A 939 40.84 20.30 20.13
C THR A 939 41.72 19.48 21.06
N GLY A 940 42.02 18.21 20.73
CA GLY A 940 42.83 17.33 21.57
C GLY A 940 44.23 17.87 21.91
N ALA A 941 44.87 17.22 22.88
CA ALA A 941 46.28 17.44 23.18
C ALA A 941 47.17 16.88 22.06
N SER A 942 48.43 17.31 22.03
CA SER A 942 49.43 16.84 21.05
C SER A 942 49.76 15.36 21.23
N ILE A 943 49.70 14.59 20.14
CA ILE A 943 50.05 13.16 20.06
C ILE A 943 51.03 12.98 18.90
N GLY A 944 52.19 12.40 19.16
CA GLY A 944 53.29 12.32 18.19
C GLY A 944 54.41 13.35 18.45
N PRO A 945 55.19 13.74 17.43
CA PRO A 945 54.92 13.58 16.00
C PRO A 945 55.07 12.14 15.50
N GLU A 946 54.31 11.78 14.47
CA GLU A 946 54.47 10.50 13.75
C GLU A 946 55.86 10.44 13.09
N PRO A 947 56.59 9.30 13.17
CA PRO A 947 57.87 9.14 12.49
C PRO A 947 57.78 9.41 10.99
N GLY A 948 58.62 10.32 10.48
CA GLY A 948 58.67 10.69 9.07
C GLY A 948 57.64 11.73 8.63
N VAL A 949 56.86 12.28 9.56
CA VAL A 949 55.94 13.40 9.32
C VAL A 949 56.58 14.72 9.77
N SER A 950 56.44 15.76 8.95
CA SER A 950 56.83 17.14 9.24
C SER A 950 55.66 18.09 8.98
N THR A 951 55.71 19.31 9.51
CA THR A 951 54.67 20.33 9.36
C THR A 951 55.16 21.44 8.45
N VAL A 952 54.26 21.95 7.60
CA VAL A 952 54.48 23.13 6.76
C VAL A 952 53.39 24.16 6.94
N ILE A 953 53.71 25.41 6.64
CA ILE A 953 52.75 26.51 6.56
C ILE A 953 52.56 26.84 5.08
N GLU A 954 51.34 26.69 4.58
CA GLU A 954 50.96 27.04 3.22
C GLU A 954 50.23 28.38 3.19
N VAL A 955 50.64 29.26 2.28
CA VAL A 955 49.94 30.50 1.96
C VAL A 955 49.48 30.44 0.51
N ARG A 956 48.17 30.65 0.30
CA ARG A 956 47.55 30.76 -1.02
C ARG A 956 47.07 32.19 -1.24
N TRP A 957 47.33 32.71 -2.42
CA TRP A 957 46.75 33.98 -2.86
C TRP A 957 45.26 33.80 -3.12
N VAL A 958 44.43 34.76 -2.72
CA VAL A 958 43.01 34.78 -3.08
C VAL A 958 42.84 35.64 -4.32
N ASP A 959 42.20 35.07 -5.35
CA ASP A 959 41.85 35.81 -6.56
C ASP A 959 40.85 36.93 -6.22
N PRO A 960 41.17 38.20 -6.50
CA PRO A 960 40.34 39.34 -6.12
C PRO A 960 39.02 39.45 -6.90
N ASP A 961 38.89 38.79 -8.05
CA ASP A 961 37.68 38.85 -8.87
C ASP A 961 36.74 37.67 -8.54
N THR A 962 37.28 36.51 -8.13
CA THR A 962 36.48 35.31 -7.83
C THR A 962 36.36 34.97 -6.34
N GLY A 963 37.23 35.52 -5.48
CA GLY A 963 37.29 35.20 -4.05
C GLY A 963 37.82 33.79 -3.73
N MET A 964 38.37 33.09 -4.74
CA MET A 964 38.85 31.71 -4.62
C MET A 964 40.36 31.66 -4.39
N ALA A 965 40.81 30.71 -3.57
CA ALA A 965 42.24 30.46 -3.36
C ALA A 965 42.89 29.89 -4.63
N ILE A 966 44.04 30.44 -5.00
CA ILE A 966 44.82 30.01 -6.17
C ILE A 966 45.69 28.82 -5.80
N LEU A 967 45.71 27.82 -6.67
CA LEU A 967 46.53 26.61 -6.57
C LEU A 967 47.61 26.59 -7.67
N PRO A 968 48.84 26.11 -7.38
CA PRO A 968 49.35 25.66 -6.08
C PRO A 968 49.62 26.83 -5.11
N ALA A 969 50.00 26.52 -3.86
CA ALA A 969 50.34 27.54 -2.86
C ALA A 969 51.47 28.46 -3.35
N GLY A 970 51.30 29.76 -3.11
CA GLY A 970 52.30 30.77 -3.46
C GLY A 970 53.52 30.70 -2.56
N ILE A 971 53.35 30.28 -1.30
CA ILE A 971 54.41 30.17 -0.31
C ILE A 971 54.22 28.90 0.51
N VAL A 972 55.31 28.15 0.72
CA VAL A 972 55.35 26.98 1.60
C VAL A 972 56.58 27.09 2.51
N ILE A 973 56.35 27.17 3.82
CA ILE A 973 57.41 27.29 4.84
C ILE A 973 57.50 25.97 5.59
N ASP A 974 58.71 25.40 5.68
CA ASP A 974 58.96 24.18 6.46
C ASP A 974 59.13 24.49 7.95
N ALA A 975 58.20 24.02 8.77
CA ALA A 975 58.21 24.17 10.22
C ALA A 975 58.80 22.94 10.94
N GLY A 976 59.25 21.92 10.19
CA GLY A 976 59.85 20.70 10.75
C GLY A 976 58.89 19.96 11.68
N THR A 977 59.36 19.56 12.86
CA THR A 977 58.55 18.88 13.89
C THR A 977 58.18 19.81 15.06
N THR A 978 58.13 21.13 14.82
CA THR A 978 57.71 22.09 15.85
C THR A 978 56.19 22.09 16.03
N THR A 979 55.71 22.69 17.13
CA THR A 979 54.27 22.90 17.44
C THR A 979 53.85 24.36 17.40
N SER A 980 54.77 25.25 17.02
CA SER A 980 54.52 26.68 16.96
C SER A 980 55.44 27.36 15.95
N TRP A 981 54.93 28.40 15.29
CA TRP A 981 55.70 29.24 14.38
C TRP A 981 55.26 30.69 14.47
N THR A 982 56.21 31.62 14.44
CA THR A 982 55.90 33.06 14.36
C THR A 982 56.05 33.49 12.90
N LEU A 983 54.92 33.75 12.24
CA LEU A 983 54.86 34.21 10.86
C LEU A 983 54.96 35.74 10.85
N ALA A 984 56.06 36.25 10.32
CA ALA A 984 56.28 37.67 10.15
C ALA A 984 55.66 38.16 8.83
N PRO A 985 55.12 39.40 8.74
CA PRO A 985 54.54 39.96 7.52
C PRO A 985 55.48 39.87 6.30
N GLU A 986 56.78 40.05 6.51
CA GLU A 986 57.80 40.04 5.46
C GLU A 986 58.02 38.65 4.84
N ALA A 987 57.58 37.58 5.52
CA ALA A 987 57.59 36.22 5.00
C ALA A 987 56.54 36.01 3.89
N ILE A 988 55.64 36.99 3.69
CA ILE A 988 54.61 37.00 2.65
C ILE A 988 54.82 38.23 1.76
N PRO A 989 55.84 38.21 0.87
CA PRO A 989 56.12 39.34 -0.01
C PRO A 989 55.01 39.50 -1.07
N GLU A 990 54.79 40.72 -1.54
CA GLU A 990 53.92 40.99 -2.69
C GLU A 990 54.43 40.33 -3.97
N LEU A 991 55.75 40.10 -4.05
CA LEU A 991 56.39 39.47 -5.20
C LEU A 991 55.84 38.06 -5.43
N GLY A 992 55.09 37.89 -6.51
CA GLY A 992 54.47 36.61 -6.89
C GLY A 992 52.98 36.51 -6.56
N ALA A 993 52.39 37.52 -5.92
CA ALA A 993 50.93 37.67 -5.80
C ALA A 993 50.34 38.26 -7.09
N PRO A 994 49.14 37.81 -7.53
CA PRO A 994 48.41 38.47 -8.60
C PRO A 994 48.09 39.94 -8.28
N ASP A 995 47.93 40.75 -9.32
CA ASP A 995 47.51 42.14 -9.17
C ASP A 995 46.19 42.22 -8.39
N ARG A 996 46.07 43.21 -7.49
CA ARG A 996 44.90 43.44 -6.61
C ARG A 996 44.63 42.37 -5.54
N THR A 997 45.53 41.42 -5.31
CA THR A 997 45.40 40.46 -4.19
C THR A 997 45.31 41.20 -2.87
N SER A 998 44.16 41.10 -2.20
CA SER A 998 43.88 41.75 -0.91
C SER A 998 43.73 40.77 0.25
N GLU A 999 43.47 39.50 -0.06
CA GLU A 999 43.30 38.42 0.90
C GLU A 999 44.24 37.25 0.59
N ILE A 1000 44.56 36.47 1.63
CA ILE A 1000 45.29 35.21 1.57
C ILE A 1000 44.57 34.13 2.38
N ASP A 1001 44.69 32.89 1.93
CA ASP A 1001 44.29 31.72 2.71
C ASP A 1001 45.55 31.04 3.27
N LEU A 1002 45.60 30.90 4.60
CA LEU A 1002 46.73 30.36 5.35
C LEU A 1002 46.35 29.03 6.03
N ALA A 1003 47.16 27.99 5.90
CA ALA A 1003 46.95 26.72 6.63
C ALA A 1003 48.25 26.12 7.16
N VAL A 1004 48.13 25.40 8.28
CA VAL A 1004 49.18 24.53 8.81
C VAL A 1004 48.88 23.10 8.35
N ARG A 1005 49.81 22.48 7.63
CA ARG A 1005 49.66 21.16 7.00
C ARG A 1005 50.69 20.18 7.55
N SER A 1006 50.30 18.92 7.73
CA SER A 1006 51.24 17.81 7.92
C SER A 1006 51.66 17.29 6.54
N ARG A 1007 52.91 16.86 6.39
CA ARG A 1007 53.40 16.19 5.18
C ARG A 1007 54.35 15.05 5.51
N ARG A 1008 54.41 14.07 4.62
CA ARG A 1008 55.36 12.96 4.68
C ARG A 1008 55.91 12.66 3.29
N LEU A 1009 57.05 11.98 3.24
CA LEU A 1009 57.58 11.45 1.99
C LEU A 1009 56.97 10.08 1.69
N VAL A 1010 56.41 9.93 0.50
CA VAL A 1010 55.84 8.67 -0.02
C VAL A 1010 56.43 8.43 -1.40
N ALA A 1011 57.16 7.33 -1.59
CA ALA A 1011 57.82 6.99 -2.86
C ALA A 1011 58.62 8.16 -3.50
N GLY A 1012 59.27 8.99 -2.67
CA GLY A 1012 60.08 10.14 -3.13
C GLY A 1012 59.29 11.43 -3.40
N SER A 1013 57.97 11.44 -3.23
CA SER A 1013 57.12 12.63 -3.38
C SER A 1013 56.53 13.06 -2.04
N TRP A 1014 56.42 14.38 -1.82
CA TRP A 1014 55.76 14.91 -0.63
C TRP A 1014 54.25 14.76 -0.77
N VAL A 1015 53.63 14.11 0.21
CA VAL A 1015 52.19 13.96 0.34
C VAL A 1015 51.76 14.67 1.61
N THR A 1016 50.81 15.60 1.50
CA THR A 1016 50.23 16.31 2.64
C THR A 1016 49.07 15.53 3.25
N ASP A 1017 48.64 15.95 4.44
CA ASP A 1017 47.33 15.58 4.98
C ASP A 1017 46.21 15.82 3.96
N ARG A 1018 45.09 15.13 4.13
CA ARG A 1018 43.95 15.20 3.21
C ARG A 1018 43.30 16.58 3.25
N GLU A 1019 43.09 17.12 4.45
CA GLU A 1019 42.31 18.33 4.69
C GLU A 1019 42.97 19.21 5.73
N ALA A 1020 42.83 20.53 5.60
CA ALA A 1020 43.33 21.45 6.61
C ALA A 1020 42.36 22.59 6.87
N ARG A 1021 42.51 23.16 8.06
CA ARG A 1021 41.79 24.37 8.46
C ARG A 1021 42.50 25.59 7.88
N TRP A 1022 41.75 26.41 7.16
CA TRP A 1022 42.25 27.60 6.47
C TRP A 1022 41.82 28.86 7.23
N PHE A 1023 42.73 29.80 7.37
CA PHE A 1023 42.45 31.15 7.84
C PHE A 1023 42.50 32.11 6.67
N ARG A 1024 41.38 32.80 6.42
CA ARG A 1024 41.34 33.90 5.46
C ARG A 1024 41.76 35.18 6.16
N LEU A 1025 42.85 35.77 5.71
CA LEU A 1025 43.47 36.96 6.31
C LEU A 1025 43.70 38.03 5.25
N THR A 1026 43.74 39.29 5.66
CA THR A 1026 44.17 40.40 4.82
C THR A 1026 45.65 40.26 4.50
N SER A 1027 46.02 40.40 3.22
CA SER A 1027 47.42 40.35 2.79
C SER A 1027 48.23 41.46 3.48
N PRO A 1028 49.45 41.20 4.01
CA PRO A 1028 50.22 42.20 4.74
C PRO A 1028 50.64 43.41 3.88
N PHE A 1029 50.75 43.23 2.56
CA PHE A 1029 51.04 44.28 1.60
C PHE A 1029 49.80 45.00 1.04
N ALA A 1030 48.58 44.58 1.41
CA ALA A 1030 47.36 45.29 1.02
C ALA A 1030 47.19 46.61 1.81
N ALA A 1031 47.81 46.71 2.99
CA ALA A 1031 47.78 47.89 3.86
C ALA A 1031 48.91 48.89 3.52
N GLY A 1032 48.89 49.43 2.29
CA GLY A 1032 49.70 50.59 1.88
C GLY A 1032 48.85 51.86 1.75
N TRP A 1033 49.39 53.02 2.15
CA TRP A 1033 48.74 54.35 2.09
C TRP A 1033 48.22 54.74 0.69
N ASP A 1034 48.65 54.02 -0.33
CA ASP A 1034 48.41 54.19 -1.75
C ASP A 1034 47.34 53.24 -2.32
N ARG A 1035 46.74 52.33 -1.53
CA ARG A 1035 45.71 51.36 -2.03
C ARG A 1035 44.36 51.39 -1.30
N GLY A 1036 44.24 52.08 -0.16
CA GLY A 1036 43.01 52.10 0.66
C GLY A 1036 41.85 52.99 0.19
N TRP A 1037 42.00 53.80 -0.87
CA TRP A 1037 40.97 54.76 -1.29
C TRP A 1037 40.03 54.28 -2.42
N GLY A 1038 40.23 53.07 -2.97
CA GLY A 1038 39.50 52.59 -4.15
C GLY A 1038 38.33 51.64 -3.93
N PHE A 1039 38.20 51.00 -2.76
CA PHE A 1039 37.28 49.86 -2.56
C PHE A 1039 35.86 50.21 -2.07
N LEU A 1040 35.55 51.49 -1.80
CA LEU A 1040 34.25 51.90 -1.23
C LEU A 1040 33.35 52.74 -2.15
N TRP A 1041 33.59 52.76 -3.47
CA TRP A 1041 32.68 53.41 -4.42
C TRP A 1041 32.41 52.56 -5.66
N GLY A 1042 31.18 52.08 -5.77
CA GLY A 1042 30.61 51.47 -6.97
C GLY A 1042 29.67 50.32 -6.64
N SER A 1043 28.37 50.61 -6.70
CA SER A 1043 27.25 49.65 -6.65
C SER A 1043 27.43 48.45 -7.56
#